data_AF-A0A8J5CMQ8-F1
#
_entry.id   AF-A0A8J5CMQ8-F1
#
_cell.length_a   1.000
_cell.length_b   1.000
_cell.length_c   1.000
_cell.angle_alpha   90.00
_cell.angle_beta   90.00
_cell.angle_gamma   90.00
#
_symmetry.space_group_name_H-M   'P 1'
#
loop_
_entity.id
_entity.type
_entity.pdbx_description
1 polymer ?
#
loop_
_entity_poly.entity_id
_entity_poly.type
_entity_poly.pdbx_seq_one_letter_code
_entity_poly.pdbx_strand_id
1 'polypeptide(L)'
;MWSARGGSVELTMTGFVLVLVTLLLMPRPSTAFLGRGTLLENKGDIFNLYCDDFDRGVRVWHHREITREGVRRAVVRYFKEVTPVKGTYNHRDGMTLEEAYEEYYGPAYSPKPFLDAVSKLVDAGAETDAGLMGADPRQVYHFGNERFSESQMLLAGRWRRLVLAGREGDYEATRQLLGLSLATIQDFYSHTNWVELGHKNFNRDVGVTGKDFLNVARPREQTCQDCPEGADGTGSCRNNILEVIVAQNKLTSGYTEDVWVDGSPVGKPRGIEKCSHGGPRDRSRREGARGGINKDLPTACFSPHHYLHEEAAEQAVQATEYYLTLVRGSLGSPTFSRLLGLYPTPAIVVVLDTTQSMATELQALTRTFSRLAGQHALADYPPSEYLFVPFNDPLYGPVTRSQNPEDIHRVLKQLRTGGGGDEAELSMSALLLALHHAPLHAHLFLFTDAPIKDQELFEAVVTLARSKAVKVTTIITFPDSFGRVADEGDFSIYRLSEDRETEQVVYTTLGIEAGGELSQITNNTSSGKSVRRPKRQVSNYVKYEELAEKTGGQAVQTTRDRVEEVARMLEVEQYPMAVLWRGLGLTSSQRVKIPVDSLVREIDVSISGRVNSASLSSPSGANFDLMGLTSGGDPKGFTVVVSTPFFLQVRIDMTQRQQDVGDWTLAFDPRAVYLDSYLDLVITGVDRAGLRQMDAARLLDRSGSEAEVTLPSSSPRRNTYLSLNTRNLPQERFTVALLGKDGSGRRFRRESGTSWERVESVLSFPLGRDIWGPPGALLRVPVTITNTDTTSSASNTYFLTAHDAYGSSVTLGQPRVTLGRNETATVVANVYVDPQTPPRTTNSLVVSASSPRGDTSHARAHISVTPRAGDNFSPTCEVVSKAPCSSTSSTCSGSYWSMQFIVRDNRGVFNVWSVPDYNFPNFASGLPEVSLRYSASCCNPEVTIVATDIDGNKGICDINIGEPDISQDIAPLSTGAISGIAVGSILLAAIIIAVIVIFVIRHRKSRKEDVTLRAPRRLSME
;
A
#
# COMPACT_ATOMS: atom_id res chain seq x y z
N MET A 1 -6.54 -46.51 44.69
CA MET A 1 -5.59 -47.05 45.68
C MET A 1 -4.22 -46.44 45.40
N TRP A 2 -3.71 -45.64 46.34
CA TRP A 2 -2.36 -45.09 46.52
C TRP A 2 -1.80 -44.13 45.44
N SER A 3 -1.09 -43.04 45.71
CA SER A 3 -0.97 -42.04 46.79
C SER A 3 0.12 -41.07 46.31
N ALA A 4 -0.03 -39.78 46.63
CA ALA A 4 0.88 -38.68 46.32
C ALA A 4 2.33 -38.83 46.83
N ARG A 5 3.26 -38.07 46.23
CA ARG A 5 4.35 -37.36 46.93
C ARG A 5 4.81 -36.15 46.12
N GLY A 6 4.81 -34.99 46.78
CA GLY A 6 5.27 -33.72 46.24
C GLY A 6 6.79 -33.55 46.28
N GLY A 7 7.26 -32.57 45.53
CA GLY A 7 8.61 -32.02 45.58
C GLY A 7 8.55 -30.51 45.40
N SER A 8 8.75 -29.79 46.50
CA SER A 8 9.05 -28.36 46.55
C SER A 8 10.44 -28.12 45.95
N VAL A 9 10.54 -27.28 44.93
CA VAL A 9 11.84 -26.78 44.42
C VAL A 9 12.04 -25.38 44.97
N GLU A 10 12.97 -25.25 45.92
CA GLU A 10 13.55 -23.98 46.34
C GLU A 10 14.28 -23.33 45.16
N LEU A 11 13.79 -22.19 44.68
CA LEU A 11 14.55 -21.32 43.78
C LEU A 11 15.63 -20.61 44.61
N THR A 12 16.87 -21.00 44.40
CA THR A 12 18.06 -20.34 44.96
C THR A 12 18.26 -18.95 44.33
N MET A 13 18.75 -17.99 45.13
CA MET A 13 18.98 -16.58 44.76
C MET A 13 19.82 -16.37 43.47
N THR A 14 20.52 -17.39 42.99
CA THR A 14 21.27 -17.38 41.72
C THR A 14 20.35 -17.45 40.49
N GLY A 15 19.16 -18.05 40.60
CA GLY A 15 18.17 -18.08 39.51
C GLY A 15 17.53 -16.70 39.24
N PHE A 16 17.33 -15.90 40.29
CA PHE A 16 16.76 -14.55 40.16
C PHE A 16 17.73 -13.57 39.49
N VAL A 17 19.03 -13.70 39.77
CA VAL A 17 20.07 -12.87 39.14
C VAL A 17 20.28 -13.25 37.69
N LEU A 18 20.19 -14.53 37.32
CA LEU A 18 20.33 -14.96 35.93
C LEU A 18 19.17 -14.48 35.05
N VAL A 19 17.93 -14.45 35.59
CA VAL A 19 16.74 -13.90 34.91
C VAL A 19 16.80 -12.38 34.81
N LEU A 20 17.23 -11.66 35.87
CA LEU A 20 17.41 -10.20 35.81
C LEU A 20 18.54 -9.79 34.84
N VAL A 21 19.64 -10.55 34.78
CA VAL A 21 20.77 -10.26 33.89
C VAL A 21 20.43 -10.64 32.43
N THR A 22 19.61 -11.67 32.18
CA THR A 22 19.08 -11.92 30.82
C THR A 22 18.06 -10.87 30.38
N LEU A 23 17.26 -10.30 31.30
CA LEU A 23 16.36 -9.18 31.01
C LEU A 23 17.09 -7.84 30.81
N LEU A 24 18.21 -7.60 31.52
CA LEU A 24 19.03 -6.38 31.40
C LEU A 24 20.02 -6.42 30.21
N LEU A 25 20.38 -7.60 29.72
CA LEU A 25 21.27 -7.80 28.56
C LEU A 25 20.53 -8.10 27.24
N MET A 26 19.19 -8.09 27.23
CA MET A 26 18.47 -8.02 25.96
C MET A 26 18.81 -6.68 25.30
N PRO A 27 19.35 -6.65 24.06
CA PRO A 27 19.35 -5.42 23.30
C PRO A 27 17.91 -4.92 23.27
N ARG A 28 17.68 -3.65 23.64
CA ARG A 28 16.36 -3.00 23.60
C ARG A 28 15.64 -3.49 22.34
N PRO A 29 14.57 -4.29 22.44
CA PRO A 29 13.93 -4.83 21.27
C PRO A 29 13.49 -3.65 20.41
N SER A 30 13.90 -3.69 19.15
CA SER A 30 13.55 -2.73 18.11
C SER A 30 12.05 -2.44 18.20
N THR A 31 11.72 -1.15 18.28
CA THR A 31 10.48 -0.56 18.82
C THR A 31 9.24 -0.70 17.93
N ALA A 32 9.15 -1.74 17.10
CA ALA A 32 8.04 -1.99 16.16
C ALA A 32 7.03 -3.05 16.65
N PHE A 33 7.07 -3.42 17.93
CA PHE A 33 6.43 -4.63 18.49
C PHE A 33 4.89 -4.67 18.44
N LEU A 34 4.20 -3.58 18.07
CA LEU A 34 2.73 -3.56 17.98
C LEU A 34 2.18 -3.03 16.64
N GLY A 35 3.01 -2.36 15.82
CA GLY A 35 2.54 -1.69 14.59
C GLY A 35 2.67 -2.53 13.31
N ARG A 36 3.66 -3.43 13.22
CA ARG A 36 3.96 -4.14 11.95
C ARG A 36 4.04 -5.67 12.02
N GLY A 37 3.75 -6.26 13.17
CA GLY A 37 3.60 -7.71 13.26
C GLY A 37 3.51 -8.18 14.70
N THR A 38 2.83 -9.30 14.87
CA THR A 38 2.86 -10.23 16.01
C THR A 38 1.78 -10.07 17.11
N LEU A 39 1.01 -11.16 17.24
CA LEU A 39 0.62 -11.82 18.50
C LEU A 39 -0.63 -11.41 19.31
N LEU A 40 -1.52 -10.54 18.81
CA LEU A 40 -2.78 -10.26 19.52
C LEU A 40 -3.98 -10.85 18.77
N GLU A 41 -4.24 -12.15 18.97
CA GLU A 41 -5.49 -12.81 18.55
C GLU A 41 -6.60 -12.52 19.57
N ASN A 42 -7.27 -11.37 19.48
CA ASN A 42 -8.54 -10.99 20.17
C ASN A 42 -8.62 -11.15 21.71
N LYS A 43 -7.65 -11.79 22.37
CA LYS A 43 -7.70 -12.31 23.75
C LYS A 43 -6.55 -11.83 24.62
N GLY A 44 -5.68 -10.96 24.08
CA GLY A 44 -4.65 -10.33 24.87
C GLY A 44 -3.64 -11.29 25.51
N ASP A 45 -3.37 -12.44 24.87
CA ASP A 45 -2.59 -13.54 25.46
C ASP A 45 -1.18 -13.14 25.93
N ILE A 46 -0.60 -12.09 25.34
CA ILE A 46 0.71 -11.55 25.74
C ILE A 46 0.63 -10.48 26.85
N PHE A 47 -0.54 -9.87 27.09
CA PHE A 47 -0.67 -8.78 28.06
C PHE A 47 -0.50 -9.26 29.50
N ASN A 48 -0.80 -10.54 29.77
CA ASN A 48 -0.61 -11.15 31.08
C ASN A 48 0.89 -11.29 31.47
N LEU A 49 1.83 -11.14 30.52
CA LEU A 49 3.27 -11.04 30.84
C LEU A 49 3.67 -9.67 31.41
N TYR A 50 2.83 -8.65 31.20
CA TYR A 50 3.10 -7.26 31.56
C TYR A 50 2.05 -6.69 32.53
N CYS A 51 0.99 -7.46 32.80
CA CYS A 51 -0.15 -7.09 33.61
C CYS A 51 -0.76 -8.36 34.20
N ASP A 52 -0.30 -8.75 35.39
CA ASP A 52 -0.62 -10.03 36.02
C ASP A 52 -2.14 -10.26 36.20
N ASP A 53 -2.92 -9.18 36.31
CA ASP A 53 -4.38 -9.19 36.49
C ASP A 53 -5.19 -9.14 35.17
N PHE A 54 -4.55 -9.27 34.00
CA PHE A 54 -5.26 -9.24 32.72
C PHE A 54 -6.05 -10.54 32.47
N ASP A 55 -7.39 -10.42 32.41
CA ASP A 55 -8.28 -11.51 32.01
C ASP A 55 -8.17 -11.78 30.49
N ARG A 56 -7.59 -12.93 30.15
CA ARG A 56 -7.44 -13.41 28.76
C ARG A 56 -8.77 -13.67 28.04
N GLY A 57 -9.89 -13.69 28.77
CA GLY A 57 -11.23 -13.78 28.21
C GLY A 57 -11.74 -12.46 27.63
N VAL A 58 -11.14 -11.32 28.02
CA VAL A 58 -11.60 -9.99 27.61
C VAL A 58 -11.19 -9.70 26.17
N ARG A 59 -12.18 -9.28 25.36
CA ARG A 59 -11.94 -8.88 23.97
C ARG A 59 -11.16 -7.57 23.92
N VAL A 60 -10.12 -7.54 23.10
CA VAL A 60 -9.30 -6.34 22.89
C VAL A 60 -9.56 -5.75 21.51
N TRP A 61 -10.00 -4.50 21.46
CA TRP A 61 -10.27 -3.79 20.22
C TRP A 61 -9.09 -2.91 19.81
N HIS A 62 -8.35 -3.34 18.79
CA HIS A 62 -7.32 -2.54 18.14
C HIS A 62 -7.87 -1.93 16.83
N HIS A 63 -7.19 -0.95 16.24
CA HIS A 63 -7.57 -0.39 14.92
C HIS A 63 -7.82 -1.46 13.86
N ARG A 64 -7.05 -2.55 13.89
CA ARG A 64 -7.24 -3.70 12.99
C ARG A 64 -8.61 -4.36 13.17
N GLU A 65 -9.06 -4.57 14.40
CA GLU A 65 -10.37 -5.17 14.70
C GLU A 65 -11.51 -4.21 14.37
N ILE A 66 -11.38 -2.95 14.79
CA ILE A 66 -12.40 -1.91 14.58
C ILE A 66 -12.62 -1.71 13.08
N THR A 67 -11.55 -1.59 12.30
CA THR A 67 -11.60 -1.45 10.84
C THR A 67 -12.25 -2.66 10.18
N ARG A 68 -11.87 -3.88 10.58
CA ARG A 68 -12.44 -5.11 10.01
C ARG A 68 -13.94 -5.22 10.29
N GLU A 69 -14.36 -4.93 11.53
CA GLU A 69 -15.77 -4.96 11.90
C GLU A 69 -16.59 -3.87 11.20
N GLY A 70 -16.05 -2.64 11.11
CA GLY A 70 -16.69 -1.55 10.37
C GLY A 70 -16.87 -1.87 8.88
N VAL A 71 -15.85 -2.46 8.24
CA VAL A 71 -15.96 -2.95 6.85
C VAL A 71 -17.01 -4.06 6.74
N ARG A 72 -17.04 -5.01 7.69
CA ARG A 72 -18.02 -6.09 7.72
C ARG A 72 -19.45 -5.55 7.72
N ARG A 73 -19.75 -4.60 8.61
CA ARG A 73 -21.07 -3.94 8.68
C ARG A 73 -21.40 -3.20 7.38
N ALA A 74 -20.45 -2.43 6.84
CA ALA A 74 -20.64 -1.68 5.59
C ALA A 74 -20.90 -2.58 4.38
N VAL A 75 -20.19 -3.71 4.27
CA VAL A 75 -20.35 -4.68 3.17
C VAL A 75 -21.65 -5.47 3.29
N VAL A 76 -21.99 -5.94 4.49
CA VAL A 76 -23.29 -6.58 4.74
C VAL A 76 -24.44 -5.64 4.38
N ARG A 77 -24.32 -4.35 4.72
CA ARG A 77 -25.30 -3.34 4.31
C ARG A 77 -25.36 -3.18 2.80
N TYR A 78 -24.21 -3.12 2.12
CA TYR A 78 -24.15 -3.08 0.66
C TYR A 78 -24.85 -4.30 0.03
N PHE A 79 -24.61 -5.51 0.52
CA PHE A 79 -25.26 -6.73 0.04
C PHE A 79 -26.76 -6.82 0.32
N LYS A 80 -27.26 -6.11 1.34
CA LYS A 80 -28.72 -5.94 1.55
C LYS A 80 -29.36 -4.96 0.57
N GLU A 81 -28.59 -3.98 0.10
CA GLU A 81 -29.08 -2.90 -0.77
C GLU A 81 -28.94 -3.22 -2.26
N VAL A 82 -27.93 -4.01 -2.66
CA VAL A 82 -27.69 -4.44 -4.04
C VAL A 82 -28.08 -5.90 -4.17
N THR A 83 -28.91 -6.23 -5.16
CA THR A 83 -29.37 -7.60 -5.38
C THR A 83 -28.28 -8.43 -6.08
N PRO A 84 -27.99 -9.66 -5.61
CA PRO A 84 -27.06 -10.53 -6.31
C PRO A 84 -27.62 -10.95 -7.68
N VAL A 85 -26.73 -11.32 -8.61
CA VAL A 85 -27.12 -11.74 -9.98
C VAL A 85 -27.94 -13.04 -9.94
N LYS A 86 -27.61 -13.94 -9.00
CA LYS A 86 -28.32 -15.20 -8.76
C LYS A 86 -28.72 -15.32 -7.29
N GLY A 87 -29.94 -15.78 -7.04
CA GLY A 87 -30.44 -16.10 -5.69
C GLY A 87 -30.88 -14.87 -4.88
N THR A 88 -31.04 -15.08 -3.57
CA THR A 88 -31.35 -14.03 -2.59
C THR A 88 -30.27 -14.02 -1.53
N TYR A 89 -29.86 -12.83 -1.07
CA TYR A 89 -28.89 -12.71 0.02
C TYR A 89 -29.58 -12.99 1.37
N ASN A 90 -29.39 -14.19 1.93
CA ASN A 90 -30.01 -14.57 3.20
C ASN A 90 -29.06 -14.27 4.37
N HIS A 91 -29.05 -12.99 4.77
CA HIS A 91 -28.24 -12.52 5.87
C HIS A 91 -28.51 -13.29 7.18
N ARG A 92 -27.44 -13.72 7.85
CA ARG A 92 -27.47 -14.26 9.22
C ARG A 92 -26.64 -13.36 10.13
N ASP A 93 -27.15 -13.09 11.33
CA ASP A 93 -26.40 -12.29 12.31
C ASP A 93 -25.08 -12.98 12.67
N GLY A 94 -24.02 -12.19 12.81
CA GLY A 94 -22.68 -12.68 13.15
C GLY A 94 -21.89 -13.29 11.99
N MET A 95 -22.38 -13.26 10.75
CA MET A 95 -21.61 -13.69 9.57
C MET A 95 -20.24 -13.01 9.51
N THR A 96 -19.19 -13.79 9.23
CA THR A 96 -17.87 -13.24 8.91
C THR A 96 -17.88 -12.53 7.55
N LEU A 97 -16.80 -11.81 7.22
CA LEU A 97 -16.63 -11.17 5.91
C LEU A 97 -16.74 -12.20 4.77
N GLU A 98 -16.15 -13.37 4.97
CA GLU A 98 -16.14 -14.49 4.03
C GLU A 98 -17.52 -15.12 3.89
N GLU A 99 -18.21 -15.38 5.00
CA GLU A 99 -19.55 -15.95 4.97
C GLU A 99 -20.54 -15.01 4.29
N ALA A 100 -20.43 -13.70 4.54
CA ALA A 100 -21.24 -12.69 3.85
C ALA A 100 -20.94 -12.65 2.35
N TYR A 101 -19.66 -12.76 1.95
CA TYR A 101 -19.25 -12.80 0.55
C TYR A 101 -19.74 -14.08 -0.15
N GLU A 102 -19.56 -15.24 0.47
CA GLU A 102 -20.00 -16.54 -0.05
C GLU A 102 -21.52 -16.62 -0.18
N GLU A 103 -22.28 -16.08 0.77
CA GLU A 103 -23.75 -15.99 0.66
C GLU A 103 -24.19 -15.10 -0.51
N TYR A 104 -23.42 -14.05 -0.83
CA TYR A 104 -23.78 -13.10 -1.88
C TYR A 104 -23.39 -13.58 -3.29
N TYR A 105 -22.13 -13.99 -3.49
CA TYR A 105 -21.62 -14.40 -4.80
C TYR A 105 -21.81 -15.89 -5.06
N GLY A 106 -21.88 -16.70 -4.00
CA GLY A 106 -21.90 -18.14 -4.06
C GLY A 106 -20.53 -18.78 -3.82
N PRO A 107 -20.49 -20.08 -3.50
CA PRO A 107 -19.27 -20.81 -3.10
C PRO A 107 -18.27 -21.10 -4.24
N ALA A 108 -18.57 -20.67 -5.47
CA ALA A 108 -17.67 -20.80 -6.61
C ALA A 108 -16.64 -19.64 -6.70
N TYR A 109 -16.86 -18.56 -5.93
CA TYR A 109 -16.06 -17.35 -6.03
C TYR A 109 -15.22 -17.11 -4.77
N SER A 110 -13.97 -16.67 -4.96
CA SER A 110 -13.10 -16.40 -3.82
C SER A 110 -13.43 -15.09 -3.13
N PRO A 111 -13.40 -15.06 -1.79
CA PRO A 111 -13.29 -13.81 -1.06
C PRO A 111 -11.84 -13.28 -1.00
N LYS A 112 -10.82 -14.00 -1.50
CA LYS A 112 -9.41 -13.61 -1.31
C LYS A 112 -9.09 -12.17 -1.76
N PRO A 113 -9.49 -11.68 -2.95
CA PRO A 113 -9.26 -10.31 -3.35
C PRO A 113 -9.89 -9.28 -2.41
N PHE A 114 -11.09 -9.59 -1.94
CA PHE A 114 -11.80 -8.79 -0.97
C PHE A 114 -11.05 -8.77 0.37
N LEU A 115 -10.66 -9.93 0.90
CA LEU A 115 -9.93 -10.02 2.16
C LEU A 115 -8.55 -9.36 2.10
N ASP A 116 -7.80 -9.52 1.01
CA ASP A 116 -6.52 -8.86 0.81
C ASP A 116 -6.72 -7.34 0.69
N ALA A 117 -7.83 -6.90 0.10
CA ALA A 117 -8.19 -5.48 0.08
C ALA A 117 -8.50 -4.91 1.46
N VAL A 118 -9.24 -5.66 2.28
CA VAL A 118 -9.47 -5.32 3.69
C VAL A 118 -8.15 -5.34 4.48
N SER A 119 -7.25 -6.29 4.21
CA SER A 119 -5.94 -6.31 4.86
C SER A 119 -5.13 -5.07 4.52
N LYS A 120 -5.05 -4.68 3.23
CA LYS A 120 -4.36 -3.44 2.83
C LYS A 120 -4.93 -2.20 3.52
N LEU A 121 -6.25 -2.13 3.69
CA LEU A 121 -6.92 -1.06 4.44
C LEU A 121 -6.50 -1.05 5.92
N VAL A 122 -6.53 -2.23 6.55
CA VAL A 122 -6.14 -2.43 7.96
C VAL A 122 -4.67 -2.11 8.19
N ASP A 123 -3.79 -2.57 7.29
CA ASP A 123 -2.35 -2.35 7.36
C ASP A 123 -2.01 -0.86 7.18
N ALA A 124 -2.71 -0.16 6.28
CA ALA A 124 -2.58 1.29 6.14
C ALA A 124 -3.03 2.05 7.40
N GLY A 125 -4.11 1.63 8.05
CA GLY A 125 -4.52 2.20 9.34
C GLY A 125 -3.44 2.04 10.41
N ALA A 126 -2.83 0.84 10.48
CA ALA A 126 -1.75 0.54 11.41
C ALA A 126 -0.46 1.35 11.15
N GLU A 127 -0.27 1.95 9.97
CA GLU A 127 0.85 2.88 9.72
C GLU A 127 0.74 4.16 10.56
N THR A 128 -0.48 4.54 10.97
CA THR A 128 -0.73 5.67 11.88
C THR A 128 -0.07 5.44 13.24
N ASP A 129 0.00 4.19 13.70
CA ASP A 129 0.55 3.79 15.01
C ASP A 129 1.98 3.26 14.94
N ALA A 130 2.61 3.29 13.76
CA ALA A 130 3.99 2.83 13.59
C ALA A 130 4.98 3.63 14.46
N GLY A 131 4.56 4.78 15.01
CA GLY A 131 5.10 5.37 16.21
C GLY A 131 4.30 4.96 17.45
N LEU A 132 4.76 3.90 18.14
CA LEU A 132 4.54 3.58 19.57
C LEU A 132 3.34 4.27 20.27
N MET A 133 2.29 3.54 20.70
CA MET A 133 1.38 3.91 21.81
C MET A 133 1.30 5.43 22.15
N GLY A 134 0.77 6.25 21.25
CA GLY A 134 0.57 7.69 21.47
C GLY A 134 1.78 8.61 21.29
N ALA A 135 2.92 8.12 20.82
CA ALA A 135 4.16 8.87 20.68
C ALA A 135 4.51 9.27 19.22
N ASP A 136 3.53 9.34 18.30
CA ASP A 136 3.76 10.09 17.05
C ASP A 136 3.94 11.57 17.42
N PRO A 137 5.05 12.23 17.07
CA PRO A 137 5.20 13.67 17.26
C PRO A 137 4.09 14.51 16.59
N ARG A 138 3.28 13.91 15.71
CA ARG A 138 2.14 14.51 15.00
C ARG A 138 0.81 14.10 15.63
N GLN A 139 0.54 14.61 16.84
CA GLN A 139 -0.70 14.39 17.62
C GLN A 139 -2.01 14.69 16.86
N VAL A 140 -1.92 15.42 15.76
CA VAL A 140 -3.01 15.65 14.79
C VAL A 140 -3.59 14.34 14.23
N TYR A 141 -2.81 13.26 14.16
CA TYR A 141 -3.31 11.96 13.69
C TYR A 141 -4.16 11.21 14.69
N HIS A 142 -4.14 11.63 15.96
CA HIS A 142 -4.74 10.90 17.07
C HIS A 142 -5.80 11.75 17.81
N PHE A 143 -6.17 12.93 17.27
CA PHE A 143 -6.95 13.94 18.00
C PHE A 143 -6.34 14.30 19.38
N GLY A 144 -5.01 14.15 19.51
CA GLY A 144 -4.27 14.42 20.74
C GLY A 144 -4.02 15.92 20.96
N ASN A 145 -3.64 16.28 22.19
CA ASN A 145 -3.22 17.63 22.59
C ASN A 145 -4.22 18.76 22.22
N GLU A 146 -5.52 18.47 22.26
CA GLU A 146 -6.64 19.35 21.86
C GLU A 146 -6.60 19.88 20.42
N ARG A 147 -5.89 19.19 19.50
CA ARG A 147 -5.72 19.61 18.10
C ARG A 147 -6.89 19.23 17.18
N PHE A 148 -8.12 19.43 17.65
CA PHE A 148 -9.34 18.99 16.99
C PHE A 148 -9.54 19.60 15.60
N SER A 149 -9.31 20.91 15.47
CA SER A 149 -9.44 21.62 14.19
C SER A 149 -8.40 21.13 13.19
N GLU A 150 -7.14 20.98 13.61
CA GLU A 150 -6.09 20.48 12.71
C GLU A 150 -6.35 19.02 12.28
N SER A 151 -6.84 18.18 13.19
CA SER A 151 -7.24 16.80 12.88
C SER A 151 -8.38 16.76 11.86
N GLN A 152 -9.39 17.64 11.98
CA GLN A 152 -10.45 17.75 10.98
C GLN A 152 -9.94 18.25 9.64
N MET A 153 -9.08 19.26 9.63
CA MET A 153 -8.48 19.78 8.41
C MET A 153 -7.64 18.71 7.70
N LEU A 154 -6.90 17.92 8.46
CA LEU A 154 -6.14 16.78 7.95
C LEU A 154 -7.06 15.75 7.27
N LEU A 155 -8.15 15.33 7.95
CA LEU A 155 -9.12 14.40 7.38
C LEU A 155 -9.79 14.98 6.13
N ALA A 156 -10.13 16.26 6.14
CA ALA A 156 -10.70 16.96 4.97
C ALA A 156 -9.73 17.00 3.77
N GLY A 157 -8.43 17.21 4.03
CA GLY A 157 -7.38 17.14 3.02
C GLY A 157 -7.23 15.73 2.44
N ARG A 158 -7.17 14.71 3.30
CA ARG A 158 -7.11 13.29 2.90
C ARG A 158 -8.35 12.87 2.10
N TRP A 159 -9.54 13.32 2.50
CA TRP A 159 -10.79 13.03 1.80
C TRP A 159 -10.76 13.45 0.33
N ARG A 160 -10.27 14.66 0.03
CA ARG A 160 -10.16 15.14 -1.36
C ARG A 160 -9.26 14.23 -2.20
N ARG A 161 -8.11 13.82 -1.66
CA ARG A 161 -7.15 12.93 -2.30
C ARG A 161 -7.70 11.52 -2.47
N LEU A 162 -8.41 11.01 -1.46
CA LEU A 162 -9.06 9.71 -1.46
C LEU A 162 -10.11 9.62 -2.57
N VAL A 163 -11.03 10.59 -2.62
CA VAL A 163 -12.10 10.61 -3.64
C VAL A 163 -11.51 10.77 -5.05
N LEU A 164 -10.44 11.57 -5.18
CA LEU A 164 -9.73 11.77 -6.43
C LEU A 164 -9.12 10.46 -6.95
N ALA A 165 -8.24 9.84 -6.15
CA ALA A 165 -7.58 8.58 -6.49
C ALA A 165 -8.60 7.48 -6.81
N GLY A 166 -9.70 7.41 -6.05
CA GLY A 166 -10.75 6.43 -6.28
C GLY A 166 -11.44 6.60 -7.63
N ARG A 167 -11.66 7.85 -8.09
CA ARG A 167 -12.27 8.14 -9.39
C ARG A 167 -11.34 7.87 -10.57
N GLU A 168 -10.04 7.99 -10.38
CA GLU A 168 -9.02 7.60 -11.37
C GLU A 168 -8.73 6.09 -11.39
N GLY A 169 -9.30 5.34 -10.45
CA GLY A 169 -9.09 3.90 -10.34
C GLY A 169 -7.78 3.52 -9.65
N ASP A 170 -7.12 4.45 -8.95
CA ASP A 170 -6.01 4.14 -8.05
C ASP A 170 -6.53 3.65 -6.71
N TYR A 171 -7.02 2.40 -6.72
CA TYR A 171 -7.60 1.77 -5.53
C TYR A 171 -6.58 1.44 -4.44
N GLU A 172 -5.29 1.48 -4.76
CA GLU A 172 -4.24 1.24 -3.77
C GLU A 172 -3.99 2.49 -2.94
N ALA A 173 -3.74 3.64 -3.57
CA ALA A 173 -3.65 4.93 -2.90
C ALA A 173 -4.95 5.25 -2.15
N THR A 174 -6.11 4.94 -2.75
CA THR A 174 -7.42 5.13 -2.09
C THR A 174 -7.53 4.32 -0.81
N ARG A 175 -7.11 3.05 -0.79
CA ARG A 175 -7.12 2.21 0.42
C ARG A 175 -6.15 2.72 1.46
N GLN A 176 -4.99 3.20 1.06
CA GLN A 176 -4.01 3.77 1.99
C GLN A 176 -4.56 5.00 2.69
N LEU A 177 -5.03 5.99 1.92
CA LEU A 177 -5.63 7.22 2.45
C LEU A 177 -6.87 6.93 3.31
N LEU A 178 -7.70 5.96 2.90
CA LEU A 178 -8.87 5.54 3.67
C LEU A 178 -8.45 4.90 5.00
N GLY A 179 -7.50 3.96 4.99
CA GLY A 179 -6.99 3.32 6.21
C GLY A 179 -6.41 4.33 7.20
N LEU A 180 -5.56 5.24 6.74
CA LEU A 180 -5.01 6.34 7.54
C LEU A 180 -6.11 7.26 8.09
N SER A 181 -7.14 7.57 7.29
CA SER A 181 -8.27 8.38 7.74
C SER A 181 -9.09 7.66 8.81
N LEU A 182 -9.34 6.36 8.63
CA LEU A 182 -10.09 5.54 9.58
C LEU A 182 -9.38 5.44 10.92
N ALA A 183 -8.06 5.22 10.95
CA ALA A 183 -7.29 5.19 12.20
C ALA A 183 -7.46 6.50 12.99
N THR A 184 -7.26 7.65 12.34
CA THR A 184 -7.48 8.97 12.95
C THR A 184 -8.93 9.16 13.43
N ILE A 185 -9.94 8.73 12.67
CA ILE A 185 -11.35 8.78 13.10
C ILE A 185 -11.61 7.90 14.33
N GLN A 186 -10.95 6.75 14.42
CA GLN A 186 -11.09 5.81 15.53
C GLN A 186 -10.45 6.36 16.81
N ASP A 187 -9.29 7.00 16.71
CA ASP A 187 -8.58 7.62 17.85
C ASP A 187 -9.37 8.73 18.54
N PHE A 188 -10.25 9.41 17.80
CA PHE A 188 -11.17 10.37 18.40
C PHE A 188 -11.93 9.78 19.61
N TYR A 189 -12.33 8.50 19.54
CA TYR A 189 -13.11 7.87 20.60
C TYR A 189 -12.25 7.37 21.76
N SER A 190 -11.00 6.99 21.52
CA SER A 190 -10.10 6.48 22.56
C SER A 190 -9.31 7.60 23.26
N HIS A 191 -8.99 8.69 22.57
CA HIS A 191 -8.06 9.73 23.04
C HIS A 191 -8.73 11.03 23.47
N THR A 192 -10.05 11.19 23.22
CA THR A 192 -10.84 12.35 23.66
C THR A 192 -11.77 11.99 24.80
N ASN A 193 -12.44 12.99 25.38
CA ASN A 193 -13.48 12.77 26.39
C ASN A 193 -14.89 12.49 25.81
N TRP A 194 -15.04 12.19 24.52
CA TRP A 194 -16.35 12.03 23.87
C TRP A 194 -17.29 11.05 24.61
N VAL A 195 -16.75 9.91 25.05
CA VAL A 195 -17.53 8.88 25.78
C VAL A 195 -17.86 9.35 27.19
N GLU A 196 -16.93 10.04 27.84
CA GLU A 196 -17.07 10.60 29.19
C GLU A 196 -18.09 11.73 29.27
N LEU A 197 -18.35 12.43 28.16
CA LEU A 197 -19.46 13.39 28.02
C LEU A 197 -20.84 12.71 28.02
N GLY A 198 -20.90 11.38 28.06
CA GLY A 198 -22.15 10.61 28.09
C GLY A 198 -22.77 10.36 26.72
N HIS A 199 -22.06 10.66 25.63
CA HIS A 199 -22.52 10.37 24.28
C HIS A 199 -22.57 8.86 24.04
N LYS A 200 -23.77 8.35 23.75
CA LYS A 200 -24.00 6.92 23.43
C LYS A 200 -23.92 6.60 21.92
N ASN A 201 -23.89 7.63 21.09
CA ASN A 201 -23.79 7.50 19.64
C ASN A 201 -22.47 8.10 19.15
N PHE A 202 -21.94 7.53 18.08
CA PHE A 202 -20.79 8.08 17.38
C PHE A 202 -21.08 9.49 16.83
N ASN A 203 -20.05 10.33 16.73
CA ASN A 203 -20.16 11.65 16.16
C ASN A 203 -20.08 11.59 14.62
N ARG A 204 -21.14 12.03 13.94
CA ARG A 204 -21.24 12.04 12.47
C ARG A 204 -20.45 13.16 11.80
N ASP A 205 -19.95 14.14 12.55
CA ASP A 205 -19.17 15.25 12.02
C ASP A 205 -17.65 14.94 11.94
N VAL A 206 -17.17 13.92 12.67
CA VAL A 206 -15.76 13.49 12.63
C VAL A 206 -15.40 13.00 11.22
N GLY A 207 -14.37 13.58 10.62
CA GLY A 207 -13.91 13.28 9.26
C GLY A 207 -14.76 13.84 8.12
N VAL A 208 -15.86 14.52 8.41
CA VAL A 208 -16.71 15.13 7.37
C VAL A 208 -16.17 16.50 6.96
N THR A 209 -15.99 16.70 5.65
CA THR A 209 -15.48 17.97 5.10
C THR A 209 -16.37 19.16 5.45
N GLY A 210 -15.74 20.26 5.91
CA GLY A 210 -16.44 21.49 6.28
C GLY A 210 -17.11 21.48 7.67
N LYS A 211 -16.91 20.41 8.45
CA LYS A 211 -17.35 20.33 9.85
C LYS A 211 -16.18 20.57 10.80
N ASP A 212 -16.46 21.25 11.90
CA ASP A 212 -15.48 21.56 12.94
C ASP A 212 -16.10 21.40 14.34
N PHE A 213 -15.25 21.31 15.35
CA PHE A 213 -15.64 21.16 16.75
C PHE A 213 -15.73 22.53 17.43
N LEU A 214 -16.96 23.03 17.58
CA LEU A 214 -17.18 24.40 18.07
C LEU A 214 -17.04 24.56 19.60
N ASN A 215 -17.07 23.46 20.36
CA ASN A 215 -17.07 23.48 21.83
C ASN A 215 -15.86 22.72 22.43
N VAL A 216 -14.66 23.14 22.07
CA VAL A 216 -13.39 22.60 22.59
C VAL A 216 -12.92 23.44 23.78
N ALA A 217 -12.31 22.79 24.78
CA ALA A 217 -11.72 23.46 25.92
C ALA A 217 -10.63 24.46 25.48
N ARG A 218 -10.55 25.61 26.15
CA ARG A 218 -9.55 26.63 25.79
C ARG A 218 -8.14 26.20 26.24
N PRO A 219 -7.05 26.73 25.65
CA PRO A 219 -5.69 26.36 26.02
C PRO A 219 -5.34 26.54 27.51
N ARG A 220 -5.96 27.50 28.20
CA ARG A 220 -5.77 27.77 29.64
C ARG A 220 -6.91 27.27 30.54
N GLU A 221 -7.91 26.62 29.96
CA GLU A 221 -9.01 26.04 30.71
C GLU A 221 -8.58 24.70 31.27
N GLN A 222 -8.68 24.54 32.60
CA GLN A 222 -8.42 23.28 33.27
C GLN A 222 -9.48 22.25 32.83
N THR A 223 -9.05 21.03 32.54
CA THR A 223 -9.94 19.98 32.03
C THR A 223 -9.94 18.72 32.87
N CYS A 224 -8.87 18.45 33.60
CA CYS A 224 -8.76 17.29 34.47
C CYS A 224 -8.30 17.68 35.89
N GLN A 225 -8.47 16.76 36.82
CA GLN A 225 -7.85 16.71 38.14
C GLN A 225 -6.99 15.44 38.24
N ASP A 226 -6.11 15.36 39.24
CA ASP A 226 -5.31 14.15 39.49
C ASP A 226 -6.20 12.91 39.59
N CYS A 227 -5.79 11.83 38.91
CA CYS A 227 -6.44 10.53 39.02
C CYS A 227 -6.42 10.03 40.47
N PRO A 228 -7.58 9.68 41.06
CA PRO A 228 -7.64 9.17 42.43
C PRO A 228 -6.87 7.86 42.63
N GLU A 229 -6.88 7.01 41.60
CA GLU A 229 -6.13 5.76 41.49
C GLU A 229 -5.30 5.83 40.18
N GLY A 230 -4.04 5.38 40.24
CA GLY A 230 -3.16 5.35 39.05
C GLY A 230 -2.55 6.68 38.60
N ALA A 231 -2.32 7.61 39.52
CA ALA A 231 -1.57 8.86 39.28
C ALA A 231 -0.13 8.65 38.79
N ASP A 232 0.44 7.46 38.96
CA ASP A 232 1.75 7.04 38.41
C ASP A 232 1.67 6.48 36.98
N GLY A 233 0.46 6.41 36.42
CA GLY A 233 0.16 5.83 35.11
C GLY A 233 -0.17 4.35 35.12
N THR A 234 -0.37 3.76 36.29
CA THR A 234 -0.83 2.38 36.45
C THR A 234 -2.04 2.35 37.36
N GLY A 235 -3.22 2.05 36.83
CA GLY A 235 -4.46 2.04 37.61
C GLY A 235 -5.66 2.64 36.89
N SER A 236 -6.84 2.39 37.44
CA SER A 236 -8.10 2.88 36.88
C SER A 236 -8.30 4.35 37.25
N CYS A 237 -8.52 5.20 36.27
CA CYS A 237 -8.77 6.61 36.51
C CYS A 237 -10.25 6.93 36.24
N ARG A 238 -11.02 7.09 37.31
CA ARG A 238 -12.45 7.44 37.23
C ARG A 238 -12.65 8.88 37.68
N ASN A 239 -13.53 9.59 36.97
CA ASN A 239 -13.99 10.94 37.33
C ASN A 239 -12.85 11.96 37.49
N ASN A 240 -11.80 11.86 36.68
CA ASN A 240 -10.73 12.85 36.64
C ASN A 240 -11.04 14.04 35.72
N ILE A 241 -11.97 13.91 34.77
CA ILE A 241 -12.42 15.05 33.97
C ILE A 241 -13.31 15.93 34.84
N LEU A 242 -13.06 17.24 34.85
CA LEU A 242 -13.77 18.17 35.71
C LEU A 242 -15.26 18.22 35.37
N GLU A 243 -16.11 18.25 36.39
CA GLU A 243 -17.57 18.29 36.25
C GLU A 243 -18.03 19.46 35.37
N VAL A 244 -17.36 20.61 35.45
CA VAL A 244 -17.66 21.78 34.61
C VAL A 244 -17.46 21.51 33.11
N ILE A 245 -16.47 20.70 32.74
CA ILE A 245 -16.21 20.32 31.34
C ILE A 245 -17.32 19.39 30.85
N VAL A 246 -17.70 18.41 31.68
CA VAL A 246 -18.79 17.48 31.38
C VAL A 246 -20.12 18.22 31.27
N ALA A 247 -20.46 19.07 32.25
CA ALA A 247 -21.71 19.83 32.29
C ALA A 247 -21.85 20.83 31.13
N GLN A 248 -20.73 21.39 30.65
CA GLN A 248 -20.71 22.29 29.49
C GLN A 248 -20.58 21.55 28.16
N ASN A 249 -20.54 20.21 28.17
CA ASN A 249 -20.33 19.36 27.00
C ASN A 249 -19.10 19.76 26.18
N LYS A 250 -18.00 20.12 26.86
CA LYS A 250 -16.76 20.60 26.24
C LYS A 250 -15.82 19.46 25.91
N LEU A 251 -15.23 19.50 24.71
CA LEU A 251 -14.24 18.53 24.26
C LEU A 251 -12.84 18.85 24.81
N THR A 252 -12.17 17.82 25.32
CA THR A 252 -10.74 17.80 25.68
C THR A 252 -10.15 16.50 25.17
N SER A 253 -8.83 16.46 24.97
CA SER A 253 -8.12 15.22 24.65
C SER A 253 -6.90 14.99 25.53
N GLY A 254 -6.32 13.80 25.42
CA GLY A 254 -5.11 13.43 26.13
C GLY A 254 -3.90 14.16 25.55
N TYR A 255 -3.14 14.81 26.43
CA TYR A 255 -1.82 15.35 26.09
C TYR A 255 -0.73 14.28 26.23
N THR A 256 0.22 14.25 25.32
CA THR A 256 1.43 13.40 25.42
C THR A 256 2.68 14.26 25.66
N GLU A 257 3.89 13.70 25.51
CA GLU A 257 5.18 14.36 25.85
C GLU A 257 5.30 15.83 25.35
N ASP A 258 6.25 16.58 25.93
CA ASP A 258 6.72 17.88 25.44
C ASP A 258 7.32 17.74 24.02
N VAL A 259 6.46 17.56 23.01
CA VAL A 259 6.87 17.55 21.61
C VAL A 259 7.01 19.00 21.16
N TRP A 260 8.21 19.30 20.69
CA TRP A 260 8.50 20.55 20.01
C TRP A 260 8.16 20.37 18.54
N VAL A 261 6.92 20.68 18.18
CA VAL A 261 6.58 20.93 16.78
C VAL A 261 6.84 22.41 16.57
N ASP A 262 7.68 22.74 15.60
CA ASP A 262 7.82 24.12 15.13
C ASP A 262 8.35 25.13 16.16
N GLY A 263 9.13 24.66 17.15
CA GLY A 263 9.74 25.52 18.17
C GLY A 263 8.79 26.03 19.27
N SER A 264 7.54 25.57 19.28
CA SER A 264 6.57 25.81 20.36
C SER A 264 6.32 24.51 21.14
N PRO A 265 6.18 24.56 22.47
CA PRO A 265 5.78 23.39 23.23
C PRO A 265 4.34 23.02 22.85
N VAL A 266 4.17 21.89 22.17
CA VAL A 266 2.84 21.32 21.85
C VAL A 266 2.44 20.29 22.90
N GLY A 267 3.30 20.03 23.89
CA GLY A 267 3.02 19.17 25.03
C GLY A 267 2.01 19.75 26.01
N LYS A 268 1.82 19.00 27.10
CA LYS A 268 0.92 19.38 28.18
C LYS A 268 1.28 20.76 28.75
N PRO A 269 0.35 21.74 28.77
CA PRO A 269 0.65 23.08 29.24
C PRO A 269 1.05 23.09 30.73
N ARG A 270 2.25 23.60 31.04
CA ARG A 270 2.76 23.65 32.42
C ARG A 270 1.90 24.51 33.33
N GLY A 271 1.56 23.97 34.50
CA GLY A 271 0.77 24.67 35.53
C GLY A 271 -0.72 24.81 35.20
N ILE A 272 -1.20 24.11 34.16
CA ILE A 272 -2.62 24.03 33.82
C ILE A 272 -3.01 22.55 33.90
N GLU A 273 -4.04 22.26 34.68
CA GLU A 273 -4.54 20.90 34.92
C GLU A 273 -5.28 20.36 33.68
N LYS A 274 -4.51 20.04 32.62
CA LYS A 274 -4.99 19.36 31.42
C LYS A 274 -4.91 17.84 31.57
N CYS A 275 -5.77 17.14 30.84
CA CYS A 275 -5.77 15.69 30.81
C CYS A 275 -4.53 15.16 30.07
N SER A 276 -3.75 14.28 30.68
CA SER A 276 -2.76 13.49 29.92
C SER A 276 -3.44 12.38 29.12
N HIS A 277 -2.75 11.86 28.12
CA HIS A 277 -3.14 10.62 27.45
C HIS A 277 -3.08 9.46 28.44
N GLY A 278 -1.96 9.35 29.16
CA GLY A 278 -1.70 8.33 30.17
C GLY A 278 -1.07 7.05 29.62
N GLY A 279 -0.84 6.09 30.52
CA GLY A 279 -0.24 4.79 30.24
C GLY A 279 1.28 4.73 30.48
N PRO A 280 1.90 3.54 30.53
CA PRO A 280 3.27 3.34 31.02
C PRO A 280 4.39 4.06 30.26
N ARG A 281 4.13 4.53 29.03
CA ARG A 281 5.11 5.25 28.19
C ARG A 281 4.86 6.74 28.07
N ASP A 282 3.67 7.24 28.40
CA ASP A 282 3.40 8.67 28.40
C ASP A 282 4.10 9.33 29.60
N ARG A 283 5.02 10.27 29.37
CA ARG A 283 5.70 11.00 30.45
C ARG A 283 4.83 12.08 31.06
N SER A 284 3.93 12.68 30.27
CA SER A 284 3.08 13.79 30.70
C SER A 284 2.15 13.38 31.84
N ARG A 285 1.85 12.07 31.97
CA ARG A 285 1.04 11.49 33.05
C ARG A 285 1.51 11.82 34.46
N ARG A 286 2.79 12.18 34.62
CA ARG A 286 3.39 12.54 35.92
C ARG A 286 3.23 14.01 36.26
N GLU A 287 2.79 14.82 35.30
CA GLU A 287 2.52 16.24 35.45
C GLU A 287 1.05 16.45 35.82
N GLY A 288 0.73 17.47 36.63
CA GLY A 288 -0.65 17.79 36.98
C GLY A 288 -1.46 18.21 35.75
N ALA A 289 -2.63 17.62 35.45
CA ALA A 289 -3.35 16.60 36.21
C ALA A 289 -2.79 15.20 35.97
N ARG A 290 -2.37 14.50 37.03
CA ARG A 290 -1.69 13.21 36.96
C ARG A 290 -2.60 12.07 36.51
N GLY A 291 -2.05 11.11 35.77
CA GLY A 291 -2.74 9.97 35.18
C GLY A 291 -3.06 10.17 33.71
N GLY A 292 -4.32 10.03 33.28
CA GLY A 292 -4.71 10.31 31.90
C GLY A 292 -6.14 9.87 31.53
N ILE A 293 -6.48 9.92 30.25
CA ILE A 293 -7.86 9.66 29.75
C ILE A 293 -7.96 8.61 28.63
N ASN A 294 -6.87 7.98 28.20
CA ASN A 294 -6.93 7.05 27.07
C ASN A 294 -7.72 5.77 27.38
N LYS A 295 -8.30 5.20 26.33
CA LYS A 295 -9.16 4.00 26.34
C LYS A 295 -8.64 2.92 25.39
N ASP A 296 -7.34 2.92 25.09
CA ASP A 296 -6.72 2.10 24.03
C ASP A 296 -6.81 0.60 24.30
N LEU A 297 -6.76 0.20 25.58
CA LEU A 297 -6.79 -1.19 26.01
C LEU A 297 -7.79 -1.37 27.17
N PRO A 298 -8.40 -2.57 27.31
CA PRO A 298 -9.38 -2.85 28.36
C PRO A 298 -8.73 -3.17 29.71
N THR A 299 -7.53 -2.62 29.99
CA THR A 299 -6.82 -2.82 31.25
C THR A 299 -6.22 -1.55 31.83
N ALA A 300 -6.35 -1.41 33.15
CA ALA A 300 -5.77 -0.35 33.97
C ALA A 300 -4.23 -0.28 33.91
N CYS A 301 -3.56 -1.36 33.49
CA CYS A 301 -2.10 -1.38 33.33
C CYS A 301 -1.61 -0.47 32.19
N PHE A 302 -2.44 -0.24 31.18
CA PHE A 302 -2.07 0.52 29.99
C PHE A 302 -2.96 1.74 29.75
N SER A 303 -4.23 1.65 30.12
CA SER A 303 -5.24 2.66 29.83
C SER A 303 -5.92 3.12 31.11
N PRO A 304 -5.78 4.42 31.49
CA PRO A 304 -6.45 4.95 32.67
C PRO A 304 -7.98 4.77 32.61
N HIS A 305 -8.59 4.96 31.43
CA HIS A 305 -10.04 4.86 31.24
C HIS A 305 -10.46 3.52 30.63
N HIS A 306 -9.72 2.45 30.92
CA HIS A 306 -9.96 1.11 30.37
C HIS A 306 -11.41 0.60 30.46
N TYR A 307 -12.17 1.02 31.47
CA TYR A 307 -13.57 0.66 31.67
C TYR A 307 -14.52 1.22 30.60
N LEU A 308 -14.05 2.15 29.77
CA LEU A 308 -14.78 2.70 28.61
C LEU A 308 -14.26 2.14 27.27
N HIS A 309 -13.29 1.22 27.29
CA HIS A 309 -12.67 0.68 26.06
C HIS A 309 -13.71 0.09 25.10
N GLU A 310 -14.62 -0.74 25.61
CA GLU A 310 -15.64 -1.38 24.77
C GLU A 310 -16.64 -0.37 24.19
N GLU A 311 -17.06 0.62 24.96
CA GLU A 311 -17.98 1.67 24.49
C GLU A 311 -17.32 2.58 23.44
N ALA A 312 -16.05 2.96 23.66
CA ALA A 312 -15.28 3.73 22.68
C ALA A 312 -15.07 2.93 21.38
N ALA A 313 -14.72 1.64 21.48
CA ALA A 313 -14.51 0.78 20.33
C ALA A 313 -15.79 0.59 19.50
N GLU A 314 -16.94 0.39 20.13
CA GLU A 314 -18.22 0.24 19.42
C GLU A 314 -18.61 1.54 18.67
N GLN A 315 -18.39 2.72 19.28
CA GLN A 315 -18.61 3.99 18.57
C GLN A 315 -17.61 4.19 17.41
N ALA A 316 -16.36 3.79 17.58
CA ALA A 316 -15.35 3.82 16.52
C ALA A 316 -15.71 2.87 15.36
N VAL A 317 -16.29 1.70 15.62
CA VAL A 317 -16.84 0.78 14.61
C VAL A 317 -17.97 1.45 13.83
N GLN A 318 -18.92 2.09 14.52
CA GLN A 318 -20.04 2.78 13.88
C GLN A 318 -19.57 3.98 13.03
N ALA A 319 -18.60 4.75 13.52
CA ALA A 319 -17.99 5.84 12.76
C ALA A 319 -17.27 5.33 11.50
N THR A 320 -16.55 4.20 11.62
CA THR A 320 -15.89 3.53 10.50
C THR A 320 -16.90 3.08 9.44
N GLU A 321 -17.97 2.41 9.86
CA GLU A 321 -19.06 2.00 8.96
C GLU A 321 -19.66 3.22 8.23
N TYR A 322 -20.00 4.28 8.98
CA TYR A 322 -20.57 5.49 8.42
C TYR A 322 -19.64 6.17 7.41
N TYR A 323 -18.35 6.30 7.73
CA TYR A 323 -17.38 6.91 6.82
C TYR A 323 -17.26 6.12 5.51
N LEU A 324 -17.30 4.78 5.56
CA LEU A 324 -17.36 3.94 4.36
C LEU A 324 -18.61 4.19 3.52
N THR A 325 -19.77 4.48 4.15
CA THR A 325 -20.98 4.86 3.40
C THR A 325 -20.83 6.20 2.68
N LEU A 326 -20.11 7.18 3.27
CA LEU A 326 -19.80 8.44 2.63
C LEU A 326 -18.87 8.24 1.42
N VAL A 327 -17.84 7.41 1.58
CA VAL A 327 -16.91 7.05 0.49
C VAL A 327 -17.67 6.43 -0.67
N ARG A 328 -18.54 5.45 -0.39
CA ARG A 328 -19.41 4.83 -1.39
C ARG A 328 -20.31 5.86 -2.08
N GLY A 329 -20.93 6.76 -1.32
CA GLY A 329 -21.79 7.82 -1.87
C GLY A 329 -21.03 8.77 -2.81
N SER A 330 -19.73 8.97 -2.59
CA SER A 330 -18.90 9.90 -3.38
C SER A 330 -18.23 9.26 -4.60
N LEU A 331 -17.93 7.96 -4.52
CA LEU A 331 -17.30 7.18 -5.59
C LEU A 331 -18.31 6.45 -6.50
N GLY A 332 -19.51 6.18 -5.99
CA GLY A 332 -20.49 5.29 -6.62
C GLY A 332 -20.24 3.81 -6.34
N SER A 333 -21.28 3.00 -6.44
CA SER A 333 -21.23 1.56 -6.14
C SER A 333 -20.19 0.79 -6.96
N PRO A 334 -20.05 0.96 -8.30
CA PRO A 334 -19.08 0.19 -9.07
C PRO A 334 -17.63 0.41 -8.60
N THR A 335 -17.27 1.66 -8.34
CA THR A 335 -15.94 2.08 -7.86
C THR A 335 -15.70 1.61 -6.43
N PHE A 336 -16.70 1.72 -5.55
CA PHE A 336 -16.62 1.21 -4.18
C PHE A 336 -16.41 -0.31 -4.14
N SER A 337 -17.08 -1.06 -5.02
CA SER A 337 -16.83 -2.49 -5.16
C SER A 337 -15.40 -2.79 -5.61
N ARG A 338 -14.79 -1.96 -6.46
CA ARG A 338 -13.39 -2.16 -6.91
C ARG A 338 -12.40 -1.81 -5.80
N LEU A 339 -12.69 -0.74 -5.07
CA LEU A 339 -11.92 -0.31 -3.89
C LEU A 339 -11.79 -1.44 -2.88
N LEU A 340 -12.89 -2.12 -2.59
CA LEU A 340 -12.93 -3.25 -1.66
C LEU A 340 -12.60 -4.59 -2.31
N GLY A 341 -12.39 -4.70 -3.62
CA GLY A 341 -12.15 -6.00 -4.26
C GLY A 341 -13.37 -6.93 -4.25
N LEU A 342 -14.59 -6.37 -4.24
CA LEU A 342 -15.88 -7.08 -4.34
C LEU A 342 -16.22 -7.50 -5.79
N TYR A 343 -15.22 -7.81 -6.60
CA TYR A 343 -15.43 -8.38 -7.93
C TYR A 343 -14.98 -9.83 -7.90
N PRO A 344 -15.91 -10.77 -8.12
CA PRO A 344 -15.63 -12.18 -7.90
C PRO A 344 -14.88 -12.83 -9.06
N THR A 345 -14.57 -12.10 -10.14
CA THR A 345 -13.75 -12.57 -11.28
C THR A 345 -12.62 -11.58 -11.58
N PRO A 346 -11.34 -12.05 -11.64
CA PRO A 346 -10.17 -11.18 -11.64
C PRO A 346 -10.06 -10.47 -12.99
N ALA A 347 -9.26 -9.41 -13.03
CA ALA A 347 -8.91 -8.80 -14.31
C ALA A 347 -7.98 -9.70 -15.13
N ILE A 348 -8.12 -9.63 -16.46
CA ILE A 348 -7.20 -10.28 -17.41
C ILE A 348 -6.30 -9.19 -18.00
N VAL A 349 -4.99 -9.36 -17.86
CA VAL A 349 -3.98 -8.45 -18.39
C VAL A 349 -3.17 -9.19 -19.43
N VAL A 350 -3.03 -8.62 -20.62
CA VAL A 350 -2.25 -9.18 -21.72
C VAL A 350 -1.15 -8.22 -22.10
N VAL A 351 0.09 -8.70 -22.08
CA VAL A 351 1.28 -7.98 -22.55
C VAL A 351 1.80 -8.73 -23.77
N LEU A 352 1.86 -8.07 -24.92
CA LEU A 352 2.16 -8.71 -26.20
C LEU A 352 3.35 -8.04 -26.87
N ASP A 353 4.37 -8.84 -27.16
CA ASP A 353 5.42 -8.49 -28.11
C ASP A 353 4.81 -8.35 -29.51
N THR A 354 5.07 -7.22 -30.14
CA THR A 354 4.50 -6.83 -31.45
C THR A 354 5.56 -6.74 -32.54
N THR A 355 6.73 -7.34 -32.32
CA THR A 355 7.75 -7.55 -33.36
C THR A 355 7.22 -8.36 -34.54
N GLN A 356 7.91 -8.29 -35.67
CA GLN A 356 7.47 -8.94 -36.91
C GLN A 356 7.26 -10.46 -36.75
N SER A 357 8.02 -11.12 -35.87
CA SER A 357 7.93 -12.56 -35.58
C SER A 357 6.65 -12.97 -34.86
N MET A 358 5.97 -12.03 -34.18
CA MET A 358 4.81 -12.27 -33.31
C MET A 358 3.45 -12.26 -34.05
N ALA A 359 3.45 -12.38 -35.38
CA ALA A 359 2.24 -12.28 -36.20
C ALA A 359 1.21 -13.39 -35.92
N THR A 360 1.68 -14.59 -35.55
CA THR A 360 0.81 -15.74 -35.27
C THR A 360 0.11 -15.57 -33.92
N GLU A 361 0.83 -15.05 -32.93
CA GLU A 361 0.38 -14.76 -31.57
C GLU A 361 -0.66 -13.65 -31.58
N LEU A 362 -0.43 -12.58 -32.34
CA LEU A 362 -1.41 -11.51 -32.54
C LEU A 362 -2.72 -12.05 -33.14
N GLN A 363 -2.65 -12.95 -34.13
CA GLN A 363 -3.84 -13.57 -34.71
C GLN A 363 -4.56 -14.50 -33.72
N ALA A 364 -3.81 -15.30 -32.97
CA ALA A 364 -4.36 -16.18 -31.94
C ALA A 364 -5.11 -15.37 -30.87
N LEU A 365 -4.48 -14.32 -30.33
CA LEU A 365 -5.11 -13.42 -29.37
C LEU A 365 -6.34 -12.71 -29.95
N THR A 366 -6.30 -12.27 -31.21
CA THR A 366 -7.47 -11.66 -31.88
C THR A 366 -8.65 -12.63 -31.91
N ARG A 367 -8.43 -13.92 -32.18
CA ARG A 367 -9.51 -14.93 -32.14
C ARG A 367 -9.99 -15.19 -30.72
N THR A 368 -9.07 -15.32 -29.76
CA THR A 368 -9.38 -15.51 -28.33
C THR A 368 -10.25 -14.37 -27.80
N PHE A 369 -9.90 -13.11 -28.04
CA PHE A 369 -10.70 -11.96 -27.57
C PHE A 369 -12.09 -11.90 -28.20
N SER A 370 -12.24 -12.37 -29.44
CA SER A 370 -13.57 -12.54 -30.05
C SER A 370 -14.43 -13.58 -29.32
N ARG A 371 -13.83 -14.67 -28.81
CA ARG A 371 -14.54 -15.68 -28.02
C ARG A 371 -14.85 -15.19 -26.61
N LEU A 372 -13.89 -14.51 -25.97
CA LEU A 372 -14.05 -13.89 -24.66
C LEU A 372 -15.23 -12.92 -24.62
N ALA A 373 -15.49 -12.19 -25.71
CA ALA A 373 -16.67 -11.33 -25.81
C ALA A 373 -18.00 -12.09 -25.73
N GLY A 374 -18.08 -13.26 -26.37
CA GLY A 374 -19.23 -14.16 -26.25
C GLY A 374 -19.39 -14.71 -24.84
N GLN A 375 -18.29 -15.11 -24.19
CA GLN A 375 -18.29 -15.63 -22.81
C GLN A 375 -18.68 -14.55 -21.80
N HIS A 376 -18.09 -13.35 -21.92
CA HIS A 376 -18.36 -12.20 -21.05
C HIS A 376 -19.85 -11.85 -21.00
N ALA A 377 -20.55 -11.92 -22.15
CA ALA A 377 -21.98 -11.62 -22.23
C ALA A 377 -22.87 -12.67 -21.52
N LEU A 378 -22.36 -13.89 -21.30
CA LEU A 378 -23.09 -14.99 -20.68
C LEU A 378 -22.72 -15.23 -19.21
N ALA A 379 -21.61 -14.66 -18.74
CA ALA A 379 -21.11 -14.84 -17.39
C ALA A 379 -21.97 -14.07 -16.36
N ASP A 380 -22.30 -14.73 -15.23
CA ASP A 380 -22.99 -14.05 -14.11
C ASP A 380 -22.13 -12.92 -13.53
N TYR A 381 -20.82 -13.18 -13.44
CA TYR A 381 -19.83 -12.23 -13.00
C TYR A 381 -18.61 -12.32 -13.93
N PRO A 382 -18.58 -11.55 -15.03
CA PRO A 382 -17.43 -11.56 -15.92
C PRO A 382 -16.17 -10.95 -15.27
N PRO A 383 -14.97 -11.14 -15.86
CA PRO A 383 -13.75 -10.46 -15.46
C PRO A 383 -13.97 -8.97 -15.20
N SER A 384 -13.46 -8.48 -14.06
CA SER A 384 -13.68 -7.09 -13.63
C SER A 384 -13.19 -6.04 -14.62
N GLU A 385 -12.13 -6.34 -15.38
CA GLU A 385 -11.61 -5.55 -16.49
C GLU A 385 -10.61 -6.35 -17.33
N TYR A 386 -10.36 -5.86 -18.53
CA TYR A 386 -9.35 -6.35 -19.47
C TYR A 386 -8.34 -5.24 -19.72
N LEU A 387 -7.05 -5.58 -19.65
CA LEU A 387 -5.95 -4.68 -19.95
C LEU A 387 -5.08 -5.27 -21.05
N PHE A 388 -4.61 -4.41 -21.96
CA PHE A 388 -3.71 -4.78 -23.04
C PHE A 388 -2.55 -3.78 -23.14
N VAL A 389 -1.33 -4.29 -23.25
CA VAL A 389 -0.10 -3.52 -23.42
C VAL A 389 0.74 -4.13 -24.54
N PRO A 390 0.88 -3.48 -25.71
CA PRO A 390 1.81 -3.90 -26.74
C PRO A 390 3.24 -3.45 -26.40
N PHE A 391 4.25 -4.16 -26.88
CA PHE A 391 5.65 -3.69 -26.84
C PHE A 391 6.46 -4.20 -28.02
N ASN A 392 7.51 -3.47 -28.38
CA ASN A 392 8.53 -3.82 -29.36
C ASN A 392 9.68 -2.81 -29.25
N ASP A 393 10.94 -3.21 -29.29
CA ASP A 393 12.06 -2.29 -29.13
C ASP A 393 12.06 -1.18 -30.21
N PRO A 394 12.16 0.11 -29.85
CA PRO A 394 12.43 0.67 -28.50
C PRO A 394 11.19 1.16 -27.72
N LEU A 395 9.98 0.78 -28.13
CA LEU A 395 8.71 1.28 -27.62
C LEU A 395 7.92 0.24 -26.79
N TYR A 396 7.07 0.72 -25.90
CA TYR A 396 6.09 -0.10 -25.19
C TYR A 396 4.87 0.75 -24.81
N GLY A 397 3.72 0.11 -24.69
CA GLY A 397 2.43 0.77 -24.56
C GLY A 397 1.92 1.37 -25.89
N PRO A 398 0.85 2.19 -25.84
CA PRO A 398 0.11 2.62 -24.64
C PRO A 398 -0.75 1.51 -24.03
N VAL A 399 -1.21 1.73 -22.79
CA VAL A 399 -2.12 0.80 -22.10
C VAL A 399 -3.55 1.01 -22.60
N THR A 400 -4.20 -0.07 -23.02
CA THR A 400 -5.65 -0.09 -23.25
C THR A 400 -6.33 -0.79 -22.09
N ARG A 401 -7.37 -0.18 -21.50
CA ARG A 401 -8.19 -0.77 -20.43
C ARG A 401 -9.66 -0.71 -20.82
N SER A 402 -10.40 -1.80 -20.64
CA SER A 402 -11.85 -1.79 -20.81
C SER A 402 -12.53 -2.82 -19.90
N GLN A 403 -13.79 -2.58 -19.58
CA GLN A 403 -14.64 -3.60 -18.95
C GLN A 403 -15.26 -4.55 -20.00
N ASN A 404 -15.21 -4.17 -21.29
CA ASN A 404 -15.73 -4.96 -22.39
C ASN A 404 -14.56 -5.51 -23.24
N PRO A 405 -14.40 -6.84 -23.36
CA PRO A 405 -13.32 -7.43 -24.16
C PRO A 405 -13.39 -7.10 -25.65
N GLU A 406 -14.56 -6.70 -26.18
CA GLU A 406 -14.71 -6.23 -27.57
C GLU A 406 -13.86 -4.99 -27.88
N ASP A 407 -13.59 -4.16 -26.87
CA ASP A 407 -12.74 -2.99 -27.08
C ASP A 407 -11.28 -3.40 -27.30
N ILE A 408 -10.81 -4.41 -26.55
CA ILE A 408 -9.48 -4.98 -26.74
C ILE A 408 -9.40 -5.73 -28.09
N HIS A 409 -10.45 -6.48 -28.45
CA HIS A 409 -10.54 -7.13 -29.77
C HIS A 409 -10.38 -6.13 -30.93
N ARG A 410 -11.01 -4.96 -30.81
CA ARG A 410 -10.91 -3.89 -31.80
C ARG A 410 -9.48 -3.36 -31.93
N VAL A 411 -8.78 -3.17 -30.80
CA VAL A 411 -7.37 -2.77 -30.78
C VAL A 411 -6.50 -3.83 -31.47
N LEU A 412 -6.65 -5.11 -31.10
CA LEU A 412 -5.88 -6.20 -31.70
C LEU A 412 -6.03 -6.29 -33.22
N LYS A 413 -7.24 -6.09 -33.76
CA LYS A 413 -7.49 -6.07 -35.21
C LYS A 413 -6.76 -4.95 -35.96
N GLN A 414 -6.50 -3.83 -35.28
CA GLN A 414 -5.85 -2.65 -35.85
C GLN A 414 -4.33 -2.70 -35.75
N LEU A 415 -3.79 -3.53 -34.85
CA LEU A 415 -2.35 -3.68 -34.70
C LEU A 415 -1.70 -4.26 -35.96
N ARG A 416 -0.47 -3.83 -36.17
CA ARG A 416 0.44 -4.34 -37.19
C ARG A 416 1.72 -4.71 -36.47
N THR A 417 2.26 -5.88 -36.78
CA THR A 417 3.57 -6.26 -36.27
C THR A 417 4.67 -5.51 -37.03
N GLY A 418 5.72 -5.08 -36.34
CA GLY A 418 6.82 -4.30 -36.91
C GLY A 418 7.91 -3.99 -35.89
N GLY A 419 9.07 -3.51 -36.36
CA GLY A 419 10.28 -3.33 -35.53
C GLY A 419 11.26 -4.51 -35.63
N GLY A 420 12.30 -4.51 -34.79
CA GLY A 420 13.27 -5.61 -34.68
C GLY A 420 14.68 -5.29 -35.19
N GLY A 421 15.38 -4.37 -34.52
CA GLY A 421 16.80 -4.11 -34.79
C GLY A 421 17.69 -5.22 -34.21
N ASP A 422 17.62 -5.41 -32.90
CA ASP A 422 18.22 -6.52 -32.15
C ASP A 422 17.17 -7.54 -31.70
N GLU A 423 17.61 -8.70 -31.22
CA GLU A 423 16.73 -9.84 -30.87
C GLU A 423 16.10 -9.71 -29.47
N ALA A 424 16.68 -8.92 -28.56
CA ALA A 424 16.16 -8.78 -27.19
C ALA A 424 15.17 -7.61 -27.10
N GLU A 425 14.12 -7.76 -26.29
CA GLU A 425 12.98 -6.84 -26.26
C GLU A 425 12.72 -6.27 -24.84
N LEU A 426 12.01 -5.14 -24.76
CA LEU A 426 11.73 -4.37 -23.52
C LEU A 426 10.56 -4.95 -22.69
N SER A 427 10.59 -6.26 -22.44
CA SER A 427 9.49 -6.96 -21.77
C SER A 427 9.31 -6.56 -20.31
N MET A 428 10.37 -6.19 -19.57
CA MET A 428 10.23 -5.78 -18.16
C MET A 428 9.58 -4.39 -18.04
N SER A 429 9.88 -3.46 -18.93
CA SER A 429 9.24 -2.13 -19.00
C SER A 429 7.75 -2.28 -19.29
N ALA A 430 7.39 -3.11 -20.27
CA ALA A 430 6.00 -3.40 -20.61
C ALA A 430 5.25 -4.07 -19.45
N LEU A 431 5.89 -5.02 -18.76
CA LEU A 431 5.34 -5.66 -17.56
C LEU A 431 5.16 -4.67 -16.41
N LEU A 432 6.13 -3.80 -16.16
CA LEU A 432 6.05 -2.81 -15.09
C LEU A 432 4.89 -1.84 -15.33
N LEU A 433 4.73 -1.36 -16.56
CA LEU A 433 3.61 -0.54 -16.99
C LEU A 433 2.27 -1.28 -16.82
N ALA A 434 2.17 -2.53 -17.29
CA ALA A 434 0.97 -3.35 -17.14
C ALA A 434 0.60 -3.56 -15.66
N LEU A 435 1.58 -3.89 -14.83
CA LEU A 435 1.43 -4.11 -13.40
C LEU A 435 1.05 -2.83 -12.65
N HIS A 436 1.53 -1.65 -13.08
CA HIS A 436 1.14 -0.37 -12.50
C HIS A 436 -0.37 -0.13 -12.63
N HIS A 437 -0.94 -0.47 -13.78
CA HIS A 437 -2.38 -0.32 -14.04
C HIS A 437 -3.24 -1.53 -13.63
N ALA A 438 -2.63 -2.70 -13.41
CA ALA A 438 -3.36 -3.90 -13.01
C ALA A 438 -4.01 -3.76 -11.61
N PRO A 439 -5.25 -4.26 -11.42
CA PRO A 439 -5.86 -4.36 -10.10
C PRO A 439 -5.26 -5.53 -9.30
N LEU A 440 -5.63 -5.64 -8.02
CA LEU A 440 -5.20 -6.78 -7.20
C LEU A 440 -5.66 -8.11 -7.79
N HIS A 441 -4.82 -9.13 -7.67
CA HIS A 441 -5.08 -10.50 -8.13
C HIS A 441 -5.39 -10.64 -9.62
N ALA A 442 -5.05 -9.65 -10.44
CA ALA A 442 -5.16 -9.82 -11.89
C ALA A 442 -4.33 -11.02 -12.37
N HIS A 443 -4.78 -11.67 -13.44
CA HIS A 443 -3.99 -12.65 -14.17
C HIS A 443 -3.30 -11.95 -15.32
N LEU A 444 -1.97 -11.96 -15.31
CA LEU A 444 -1.17 -11.33 -16.35
C LEU A 444 -0.56 -12.39 -17.25
N PHE A 445 -0.76 -12.24 -18.56
CA PHE A 445 -0.18 -13.09 -19.59
C PHE A 445 0.80 -12.29 -20.44
N LEU A 446 2.07 -12.68 -20.43
CA LEU A 446 3.10 -12.12 -21.32
C LEU A 446 3.28 -13.05 -22.52
N PHE A 447 3.18 -12.54 -23.74
CA PHE A 447 3.49 -13.28 -24.97
C PHE A 447 4.74 -12.69 -25.63
N THR A 448 5.77 -13.50 -25.84
CA THR A 448 7.00 -13.10 -26.54
C THR A 448 7.74 -14.31 -27.12
N ASP A 449 8.54 -14.09 -28.15
CA ASP A 449 9.52 -15.04 -28.67
C ASP A 449 10.97 -14.57 -28.51
N ALA A 450 11.19 -13.58 -27.62
CA ALA A 450 12.45 -12.87 -27.46
C ALA A 450 13.00 -12.87 -26.01
N PRO A 451 14.34 -12.80 -25.84
CA PRO A 451 14.98 -12.61 -24.53
C PRO A 451 14.79 -11.16 -23.99
N ILE A 452 15.02 -10.97 -22.70
CA ILE A 452 14.81 -9.69 -21.99
C ILE A 452 15.95 -8.69 -22.24
N LYS A 453 15.66 -7.48 -22.70
CA LYS A 453 16.67 -6.43 -22.87
C LYS A 453 16.95 -5.63 -21.58
N ASP A 454 15.91 -5.35 -20.82
CA ASP A 454 15.87 -4.45 -19.64
C ASP A 454 15.85 -5.23 -18.32
N GLN A 455 16.82 -6.12 -18.13
CA GLN A 455 16.89 -7.02 -16.97
C GLN A 455 17.01 -6.31 -15.61
N GLU A 456 17.51 -5.09 -15.58
CA GLU A 456 17.63 -4.26 -14.38
C GLU A 456 16.28 -3.97 -13.72
N LEU A 457 15.17 -4.01 -14.49
CA LEU A 457 13.82 -3.80 -13.99
C LEU A 457 13.18 -5.06 -13.39
N PHE A 458 13.85 -6.22 -13.48
CA PHE A 458 13.31 -7.52 -13.06
C PHE A 458 12.77 -7.50 -11.61
N GLU A 459 13.56 -7.00 -10.67
CA GLU A 459 13.16 -6.96 -9.26
C GLU A 459 12.03 -5.96 -9.02
N ALA A 460 11.93 -4.88 -9.80
CA ALA A 460 10.80 -3.94 -9.73
C ALA A 460 9.50 -4.60 -10.21
N VAL A 461 9.56 -5.38 -11.30
CA VAL A 461 8.43 -6.17 -11.81
C VAL A 461 7.98 -7.20 -10.76
N VAL A 462 8.91 -7.98 -10.19
CA VAL A 462 8.61 -8.96 -9.13
C VAL A 462 7.96 -8.28 -7.92
N THR A 463 8.54 -7.17 -7.46
CA THR A 463 8.01 -6.38 -6.34
C THR A 463 6.58 -5.95 -6.57
N LEU A 464 6.31 -5.37 -7.75
CA LEU A 464 5.00 -4.83 -8.06
C LEU A 464 3.96 -5.95 -8.19
N ALA A 465 4.30 -7.03 -8.90
CA ALA A 465 3.44 -8.20 -9.04
C ALA A 465 3.09 -8.82 -7.68
N ARG A 466 4.07 -9.02 -6.79
CA ARG A 466 3.84 -9.57 -5.44
C ARG A 466 3.00 -8.63 -4.57
N SER A 467 3.28 -7.32 -4.61
CA SER A 467 2.51 -6.33 -3.85
C SER A 467 1.04 -6.29 -4.26
N LYS A 468 0.74 -6.65 -5.51
CA LYS A 468 -0.62 -6.72 -6.05
C LYS A 468 -1.19 -8.15 -6.09
N ALA A 469 -0.44 -9.14 -5.62
CA ALA A 469 -0.77 -10.57 -5.73
C ALA A 469 -1.15 -10.99 -7.17
N VAL A 470 -0.52 -10.35 -8.16
CA VAL A 470 -0.69 -10.65 -9.60
C VAL A 470 0.20 -11.84 -9.95
N LYS A 471 -0.40 -12.84 -10.59
CA LYS A 471 0.32 -14.00 -11.13
C LYS A 471 0.75 -13.69 -12.56
N VAL A 472 2.04 -13.80 -12.85
CA VAL A 472 2.58 -13.59 -14.20
C VAL A 472 2.78 -14.93 -14.89
N THR A 473 1.96 -15.19 -15.91
CA THR A 473 2.11 -16.33 -16.80
C THR A 473 2.87 -15.90 -18.05
N THR A 474 4.07 -16.44 -18.26
CA THR A 474 4.90 -16.10 -19.41
C THR A 474 4.75 -17.16 -20.50
N ILE A 475 4.33 -16.76 -21.68
CA ILE A 475 4.13 -17.60 -22.84
C ILE A 475 5.27 -17.34 -23.80
N ILE A 476 6.22 -18.27 -23.81
CA ILE A 476 7.45 -18.20 -24.58
C ILE A 476 7.25 -19.06 -25.83
N THR A 477 7.29 -18.42 -26.98
CA THR A 477 7.07 -19.10 -28.27
C THR A 477 8.41 -19.38 -28.93
N PHE A 478 8.65 -20.64 -29.30
CA PHE A 478 9.82 -21.02 -30.08
C PHE A 478 9.48 -21.20 -31.57
N PRO A 479 10.46 -21.03 -32.48
CA PRO A 479 10.28 -21.34 -33.90
C PRO A 479 9.91 -22.81 -34.12
N ASP A 480 9.11 -23.12 -35.16
CA ASP A 480 8.62 -24.49 -35.44
C ASP A 480 9.74 -25.52 -35.65
N SER A 481 10.93 -25.08 -36.09
CA SER A 481 12.13 -25.92 -36.22
C SER A 481 12.61 -26.49 -34.88
N PHE A 482 12.28 -25.85 -33.77
CA PHE A 482 12.65 -26.30 -32.42
C PHE A 482 11.91 -27.58 -32.02
N GLY A 483 10.64 -27.73 -32.43
CA GLY A 483 9.88 -28.97 -32.23
C GLY A 483 10.47 -30.16 -32.98
N ARG A 484 10.99 -29.95 -34.19
CA ARG A 484 11.65 -30.99 -35.00
C ARG A 484 13.01 -31.41 -34.45
N VAL A 485 13.85 -30.46 -34.04
CA VAL A 485 15.17 -30.76 -33.44
C VAL A 485 15.03 -31.43 -32.08
N ALA A 486 13.99 -31.09 -31.31
CA ALA A 486 13.71 -31.73 -30.02
C ALA A 486 13.28 -33.20 -30.13
N ASP A 487 12.69 -33.62 -31.26
CA ASP A 487 12.37 -35.02 -31.51
C ASP A 487 13.58 -35.84 -31.97
N GLU A 488 14.57 -35.22 -32.61
CA GLU A 488 15.79 -35.88 -33.12
C GLU A 488 16.94 -35.98 -32.11
N GLY A 489 16.84 -35.33 -30.95
CA GLY A 489 17.80 -35.50 -29.85
C GLY A 489 19.16 -34.81 -30.03
N ASP A 490 19.35 -34.01 -31.09
CA ASP A 490 20.60 -33.30 -31.35
C ASP A 490 20.53 -31.82 -30.91
N PHE A 491 20.79 -31.58 -29.63
CA PHE A 491 20.90 -30.22 -29.05
C PHE A 491 22.36 -29.75 -28.87
N SER A 492 23.31 -30.37 -29.59
CA SER A 492 24.75 -30.09 -29.48
C SER A 492 25.17 -28.63 -29.77
N ILE A 493 24.27 -27.82 -30.33
CA ILE A 493 24.51 -26.42 -30.70
C ILE A 493 24.33 -25.44 -29.51
N TYR A 494 23.68 -25.84 -28.40
CA TYR A 494 23.30 -24.94 -27.29
C TYR A 494 23.85 -25.37 -25.91
N ARG A 495 25.14 -25.74 -25.86
CA ARG A 495 25.86 -26.12 -24.63
C ARG A 495 25.70 -25.07 -23.51
N LEU A 496 24.86 -25.36 -22.52
CA LEU A 496 24.79 -24.70 -21.21
C LEU A 496 25.99 -25.17 -20.38
N SER A 497 26.83 -24.24 -19.94
CA SER A 497 27.77 -24.50 -18.86
C SER A 497 27.64 -23.34 -17.89
N GLU A 498 27.09 -23.61 -16.71
CA GLU A 498 27.28 -22.79 -15.53
C GLU A 498 28.78 -22.62 -15.31
N ASP A 499 29.29 -21.40 -15.43
CA ASP A 499 30.53 -21.04 -14.73
C ASP A 499 30.59 -19.53 -14.47
N ARG A 500 30.49 -19.24 -13.17
CA ARG A 500 30.97 -18.09 -12.37
C ARG A 500 30.72 -16.65 -12.84
N GLU A 501 30.01 -15.96 -11.94
CA GLU A 501 29.96 -14.53 -11.70
C GLU A 501 31.29 -13.80 -11.93
N THR A 502 31.26 -12.74 -12.73
CA THR A 502 31.83 -11.40 -12.45
C THR A 502 31.81 -10.59 -13.75
N GLU A 503 31.00 -9.54 -13.82
CA GLU A 503 31.37 -8.23 -14.40
C GLU A 503 30.18 -7.26 -14.36
N GLN A 504 30.35 -6.21 -13.54
CA GLN A 504 29.57 -4.99 -13.52
C GLN A 504 29.67 -4.28 -14.88
N VAL A 505 28.54 -3.94 -15.51
CA VAL A 505 28.53 -3.02 -16.66
C VAL A 505 27.70 -1.79 -16.31
N VAL A 506 28.38 -0.64 -16.29
CA VAL A 506 27.82 0.70 -16.16
C VAL A 506 27.36 1.15 -17.54
N TYR A 507 26.08 1.47 -17.71
CA TYR A 507 25.59 2.12 -18.93
C TYR A 507 25.48 3.63 -18.72
N THR A 508 26.15 4.37 -19.61
CA THR A 508 26.05 5.82 -19.73
C THR A 508 24.80 6.16 -20.53
N THR A 509 24.01 7.09 -19.99
CA THR A 509 22.77 7.64 -20.55
C THR A 509 23.05 8.46 -21.81
N LEU A 510 22.39 8.13 -22.92
CA LEU A 510 22.18 9.05 -24.04
C LEU A 510 20.66 9.22 -24.22
N GLY A 511 20.20 10.44 -23.96
CA GLY A 511 18.81 10.83 -24.02
C GLY A 511 18.27 10.87 -25.44
N ILE A 512 17.00 10.50 -25.58
CA ILE A 512 16.20 10.76 -26.77
C ILE A 512 15.06 11.68 -26.34
N GLU A 513 15.10 12.91 -26.83
CA GLU A 513 14.06 13.92 -26.69
C GLU A 513 12.82 13.51 -27.48
N ALA A 514 11.66 13.70 -26.86
CA ALA A 514 10.36 13.47 -27.46
C ALA A 514 9.98 14.62 -28.42
N GLY A 515 9.59 14.26 -29.65
CA GLY A 515 8.84 15.17 -30.53
C GLY A 515 8.88 14.77 -32.01
N GLY A 516 7.72 14.49 -32.59
CA GLY A 516 7.51 14.59 -34.04
C GLY A 516 6.92 13.36 -34.74
N GLU A 517 5.91 13.63 -35.56
CA GLU A 517 5.07 12.77 -36.41
C GLU A 517 5.74 11.56 -37.11
N LEU A 518 4.94 10.48 -37.21
CA LEU A 518 5.13 9.36 -38.11
C LEU A 518 5.39 9.86 -39.55
N SER A 519 6.61 9.65 -40.05
CA SER A 519 6.86 9.64 -41.48
C SER A 519 7.91 8.60 -41.87
N GLN A 520 7.61 7.96 -43.00
CA GLN A 520 8.24 6.78 -43.59
C GLN A 520 9.71 7.02 -43.94
N ILE A 521 10.58 6.04 -43.68
CA ILE A 521 11.87 5.92 -44.38
C ILE A 521 12.03 4.50 -44.92
N THR A 522 12.18 4.45 -46.25
CA THR A 522 12.26 3.28 -47.13
C THR A 522 13.60 2.55 -47.07
N ASN A 523 13.51 1.24 -47.31
CA ASN A 523 14.60 0.27 -47.51
C ASN A 523 15.64 0.68 -48.58
N ASN A 524 16.90 0.35 -48.30
CA ASN A 524 17.97 -0.14 -49.20
C ASN A 524 19.22 -0.35 -48.31
N THR A 525 20.07 -1.38 -48.36
CA THR A 525 20.32 -2.49 -49.28
C THR A 525 21.17 -3.52 -48.53
N SER A 526 21.07 -4.79 -48.95
CA SER A 526 21.80 -5.98 -48.50
C SER A 526 23.33 -5.87 -48.37
N SER A 527 23.91 -6.46 -47.32
CA SER A 527 25.06 -7.37 -47.47
C SER A 527 25.14 -8.34 -46.28
N GLY A 528 25.15 -9.64 -46.58
CA GLY A 528 25.15 -10.71 -45.58
C GLY A 528 26.52 -10.94 -44.95
N LYS A 529 26.54 -11.11 -43.63
CA LYS A 529 27.54 -11.90 -42.92
C LYS A 529 26.83 -12.67 -41.80
N SER A 530 26.98 -13.99 -41.83
CA SER A 530 26.52 -14.92 -40.79
C SER A 530 27.22 -14.58 -39.48
N VAL A 531 26.48 -13.97 -38.55
CA VAL A 531 26.95 -13.69 -37.19
C VAL A 531 26.60 -14.89 -36.33
N ARG A 532 27.62 -15.61 -35.84
CA ARG A 532 27.45 -16.64 -34.80
C ARG A 532 26.83 -15.98 -33.56
N ARG A 533 25.60 -16.36 -33.21
CA ARG A 533 24.90 -15.89 -32.01
C ARG A 533 25.69 -16.26 -30.74
N PRO A 534 25.94 -15.34 -29.80
CA PRO A 534 26.69 -15.62 -28.58
C PRO A 534 25.82 -16.35 -27.54
N LYS A 535 26.44 -17.29 -26.82
CA LYS A 535 25.85 -18.14 -25.76
C LYS A 535 25.15 -17.38 -24.61
N ARG A 536 25.37 -16.07 -24.48
CA ARG A 536 24.84 -15.20 -23.41
C ARG A 536 23.34 -14.86 -23.57
N GLN A 537 22.76 -15.01 -24.78
CA GLN A 537 21.33 -14.76 -25.03
C GLN A 537 20.40 -15.87 -24.51
N VAL A 538 20.89 -17.11 -24.36
CA VAL A 538 20.07 -18.27 -23.93
C VAL A 538 19.80 -18.27 -22.42
N SER A 539 20.73 -17.73 -21.60
CA SER A 539 20.56 -17.60 -20.14
C SER A 539 19.45 -16.63 -19.73
N ASN A 540 18.82 -15.95 -20.68
CA ASN A 540 17.88 -14.88 -20.44
C ASN A 540 16.41 -15.35 -20.38
N TYR A 541 16.07 -16.47 -21.04
CA TYR A 541 14.71 -17.04 -20.96
C TYR A 541 14.38 -17.63 -19.59
N VAL A 542 15.40 -18.12 -18.86
CA VAL A 542 15.28 -18.64 -17.49
C VAL A 542 14.75 -17.58 -16.53
N LYS A 543 14.96 -16.29 -16.82
CA LYS A 543 14.38 -15.21 -16.00
C LYS A 543 12.85 -15.14 -16.10
N TYR A 544 12.24 -15.51 -17.23
CA TYR A 544 10.77 -15.60 -17.29
C TYR A 544 10.23 -16.71 -16.40
N GLU A 545 10.94 -17.84 -16.33
CA GLU A 545 10.63 -18.96 -15.43
C GLU A 545 10.79 -18.53 -13.96
N GLU A 546 11.86 -17.81 -13.66
CA GLU A 546 12.07 -17.22 -12.34
C GLU A 546 10.96 -16.23 -11.95
N LEU A 547 10.52 -15.38 -12.89
CA LEU A 547 9.43 -14.42 -12.67
C LEU A 547 8.12 -15.16 -12.38
N ALA A 548 7.79 -16.19 -13.17
CA ALA A 548 6.61 -17.02 -12.95
C ALA A 548 6.64 -17.67 -11.56
N GLU A 549 7.79 -18.19 -11.12
CA GLU A 549 7.95 -18.77 -9.79
C GLU A 549 7.77 -17.74 -8.66
N LYS A 550 8.49 -16.60 -8.73
CA LYS A 550 8.45 -15.56 -7.69
C LYS A 550 7.04 -14.92 -7.56
N THR A 551 6.26 -14.93 -8.64
CA THR A 551 4.89 -14.37 -8.67
C THR A 551 3.78 -15.42 -8.48
N GLY A 552 4.13 -16.71 -8.47
CA GLY A 552 3.17 -17.81 -8.41
C GLY A 552 2.33 -18.01 -9.66
N GLY A 553 2.83 -17.53 -10.80
CA GLY A 553 2.35 -17.86 -12.14
C GLY A 553 3.05 -19.08 -12.74
N GLN A 554 3.02 -19.20 -14.06
CA GLN A 554 3.53 -20.34 -14.82
C GLN A 554 4.36 -19.88 -16.02
N ALA A 555 5.42 -20.61 -16.35
CA ALA A 555 6.14 -20.42 -17.61
C ALA A 555 5.69 -21.47 -18.62
N VAL A 556 4.98 -21.02 -19.65
CA VAL A 556 4.42 -21.84 -20.71
C VAL A 556 5.31 -21.74 -21.94
N GLN A 557 5.91 -22.86 -22.30
CA GLN A 557 6.69 -22.98 -23.53
C GLN A 557 5.82 -23.59 -24.62
N THR A 558 5.92 -23.08 -25.85
CA THR A 558 5.13 -23.58 -26.99
C THR A 558 5.82 -23.30 -28.32
N THR A 559 5.25 -23.83 -29.40
CA THR A 559 5.64 -23.57 -30.80
C THR A 559 4.59 -22.70 -31.48
N ARG A 560 4.96 -22.01 -32.57
CA ARG A 560 4.04 -21.09 -33.27
C ARG A 560 2.80 -21.80 -33.79
N ASP A 561 2.92 -23.05 -34.27
CA ASP A 561 1.78 -23.85 -34.72
C ASP A 561 0.76 -24.19 -33.60
N ARG A 562 1.16 -24.07 -32.32
CA ARG A 562 0.34 -24.42 -31.14
C ARG A 562 -0.06 -23.22 -30.28
N VAL A 563 0.31 -22.00 -30.67
CA VAL A 563 0.06 -20.80 -29.86
C VAL A 563 -1.43 -20.51 -29.66
N GLU A 564 -2.30 -20.88 -30.62
CA GLU A 564 -3.76 -20.74 -30.46
C GLU A 564 -4.31 -21.64 -29.33
N GLU A 565 -3.66 -22.79 -29.07
CA GLU A 565 -4.05 -23.66 -27.97
C GLU A 565 -3.71 -23.05 -26.61
N VAL A 566 -2.54 -22.42 -26.50
CA VAL A 566 -2.11 -21.73 -25.28
C VAL A 566 -2.90 -20.44 -25.05
N ALA A 567 -3.22 -19.70 -26.11
CA ALA A 567 -4.02 -18.47 -26.00
C ALA A 567 -5.43 -18.72 -25.44
N ARG A 568 -5.93 -19.97 -25.50
CA ARG A 568 -7.20 -20.35 -24.84
C ARG A 568 -7.14 -20.35 -23.32
N MET A 569 -5.95 -20.28 -22.70
CA MET A 569 -5.83 -20.13 -21.23
C MET A 569 -6.53 -18.87 -20.71
N LEU A 570 -6.67 -17.83 -21.55
CA LEU A 570 -7.39 -16.60 -21.19
C LEU A 570 -8.90 -16.83 -21.04
N GLU A 571 -9.45 -17.86 -21.66
CA GLU A 571 -10.89 -18.21 -21.64
C GLU A 571 -11.28 -19.04 -20.41
N VAL A 572 -10.29 -19.50 -19.65
CA VAL A 572 -10.51 -20.38 -18.51
C VAL A 572 -10.92 -19.51 -17.31
N GLU A 573 -12.23 -19.33 -17.16
CA GLU A 573 -12.83 -18.73 -15.97
C GLU A 573 -12.56 -19.64 -14.76
N GLN A 574 -11.77 -19.17 -13.77
CA GLN A 574 -12.08 -19.31 -12.33
C GLN A 574 -10.96 -18.81 -11.37
N TYR A 575 -11.39 -18.23 -10.26
CA TYR A 575 -10.61 -17.83 -9.06
C TYR A 575 -10.35 -19.01 -8.10
N PRO A 576 -9.62 -18.76 -7.01
CA PRO A 576 -8.21 -19.06 -6.86
C PRO A 576 -8.00 -20.57 -6.78
N MET A 577 -7.23 -21.07 -7.73
CA MET A 577 -6.66 -22.39 -7.56
C MET A 577 -5.65 -22.33 -6.39
N ALA A 578 -6.02 -22.89 -5.25
CA ALA A 578 -5.14 -23.09 -4.13
C ALA A 578 -4.14 -24.16 -4.53
N VAL A 579 -2.84 -23.90 -4.39
CA VAL A 579 -1.83 -24.88 -4.78
C VAL A 579 -1.90 -26.04 -3.81
N LEU A 580 -2.26 -27.22 -4.30
CA LEU A 580 -2.31 -28.46 -3.51
C LEU A 580 -0.90 -29.06 -3.41
N TRP A 581 -0.12 -28.92 -4.48
CA TRP A 581 1.28 -29.34 -4.56
C TRP A 581 1.99 -28.62 -5.71
N ARG A 582 3.25 -28.23 -5.48
CA ARG A 582 4.14 -27.70 -6.52
C ARG A 582 5.51 -28.36 -6.48
N GLY A 583 6.06 -28.66 -7.64
CA GLY A 583 7.45 -29.10 -7.81
C GLY A 583 8.10 -28.39 -8.98
N LEU A 584 9.30 -27.85 -8.73
CA LEU A 584 10.06 -26.99 -9.64
C LEU A 584 11.38 -27.65 -10.02
N GLY A 585 11.79 -27.54 -11.28
CA GLY A 585 13.11 -28.01 -11.75
C GLY A 585 13.32 -29.51 -11.58
N LEU A 586 12.26 -30.31 -11.73
CA LEU A 586 12.31 -31.75 -11.47
C LEU A 586 13.07 -32.48 -12.58
N THR A 587 14.08 -33.28 -12.21
CA THR A 587 14.94 -34.02 -13.17
C THR A 587 14.84 -35.54 -13.06
N SER A 588 14.17 -36.04 -12.02
CA SER A 588 13.99 -37.46 -11.74
C SER A 588 12.52 -37.82 -11.62
N SER A 589 12.19 -39.08 -11.88
CA SER A 589 10.81 -39.59 -11.76
C SER A 589 10.25 -39.35 -10.35
N GLN A 590 9.03 -38.83 -10.30
CA GLN A 590 8.36 -38.47 -9.05
C GLN A 590 7.16 -39.39 -8.82
N ARG A 591 6.91 -39.68 -7.54
CA ARG A 591 5.67 -40.30 -7.06
C ARG A 591 5.18 -39.57 -5.83
N VAL A 592 4.13 -38.77 -5.99
CA VAL A 592 3.67 -37.81 -4.99
C VAL A 592 2.27 -38.18 -4.53
N LYS A 593 2.03 -38.10 -3.21
CA LYS A 593 0.70 -38.21 -2.62
C LYS A 593 0.12 -36.82 -2.36
N ILE A 594 -1.07 -36.54 -2.89
CA ILE A 594 -1.74 -35.25 -2.79
C ILE A 594 -3.07 -35.44 -2.04
N PRO A 595 -3.22 -34.89 -0.82
CA PRO A 595 -4.46 -34.95 -0.09
C PRO A 595 -5.49 -34.00 -0.72
N VAL A 596 -6.58 -34.56 -1.24
CA VAL A 596 -7.73 -33.83 -1.79
C VAL A 596 -8.88 -33.94 -0.78
N ASP A 597 -9.24 -32.81 -0.18
CA ASP A 597 -10.29 -32.71 0.82
C ASP A 597 -11.65 -32.34 0.20
N SER A 598 -12.71 -32.33 1.03
CA SER A 598 -14.08 -32.11 0.57
C SER A 598 -14.37 -30.69 0.07
N LEU A 599 -13.46 -29.75 0.28
CA LEU A 599 -13.62 -28.36 -0.17
C LEU A 599 -13.17 -28.18 -1.62
N VAL A 600 -12.35 -29.09 -2.16
CA VAL A 600 -11.84 -29.05 -3.54
C VAL A 600 -12.95 -29.44 -4.52
N ARG A 601 -13.33 -28.49 -5.38
CA ARG A 601 -14.36 -28.71 -6.42
C ARG A 601 -13.81 -29.06 -7.80
N GLU A 602 -12.59 -28.67 -8.06
CA GLU A 602 -11.90 -28.88 -9.32
C GLU A 602 -10.42 -29.10 -9.03
N ILE A 603 -9.77 -29.96 -9.81
CA ILE A 603 -8.31 -30.14 -9.78
C ILE A 603 -7.77 -29.76 -11.15
N ASP A 604 -6.91 -28.74 -11.20
CA ASP A 604 -6.13 -28.42 -12.38
C ASP A 604 -4.69 -28.92 -12.19
N VAL A 605 -4.22 -29.74 -13.12
CA VAL A 605 -2.85 -30.24 -13.19
C VAL A 605 -2.17 -29.55 -14.37
N SER A 606 -1.16 -28.74 -14.09
CA SER A 606 -0.34 -28.06 -15.10
C SER A 606 1.07 -28.62 -15.07
N ILE A 607 1.59 -29.00 -16.23
CA ILE A 607 2.94 -29.55 -16.43
C ILE A 607 3.60 -28.68 -17.50
N SER A 608 4.66 -27.97 -17.12
CA SER A 608 5.51 -27.21 -18.06
C SER A 608 6.79 -27.99 -18.29
N GLY A 609 7.20 -28.23 -19.54
CA GLY A 609 8.34 -29.08 -19.90
C GLY A 609 7.95 -30.39 -20.59
N ARG A 610 8.95 -31.22 -20.94
CA ARG A 610 8.74 -32.51 -21.63
C ARG A 610 8.74 -33.68 -20.66
N VAL A 611 7.81 -34.60 -20.88
CA VAL A 611 7.55 -35.71 -19.95
C VAL A 611 7.33 -36.99 -20.74
N ASN A 612 7.87 -38.11 -20.25
CA ASN A 612 7.68 -39.42 -20.90
C ASN A 612 6.32 -40.00 -20.54
N SER A 613 5.91 -39.83 -19.28
CA SER A 613 4.62 -40.29 -18.77
C SER A 613 4.16 -39.45 -17.59
N ALA A 614 2.85 -39.26 -17.48
CA ALA A 614 2.21 -38.66 -16.32
C ALA A 614 0.88 -39.36 -16.10
N SER A 615 0.68 -39.89 -14.90
CA SER A 615 -0.54 -40.60 -14.53
C SER A 615 -0.98 -40.23 -13.14
N LEU A 616 -2.29 -40.11 -12.96
CA LEU A 616 -2.90 -39.72 -11.70
C LEU A 616 -3.85 -40.84 -11.25
N SER A 617 -3.72 -41.32 -10.02
CA SER A 617 -4.55 -42.39 -9.47
C SER A 617 -5.39 -41.87 -8.31
N SER A 618 -6.71 -42.11 -8.35
CA SER A 618 -7.64 -41.74 -7.28
C SER A 618 -7.62 -42.75 -6.12
N PRO A 619 -8.08 -42.36 -4.92
CA PRO A 619 -8.26 -43.27 -3.78
C PRO A 619 -9.24 -44.42 -4.04
N SER A 620 -10.19 -44.22 -4.96
CA SER A 620 -11.21 -45.23 -5.33
C SER A 620 -10.68 -46.27 -6.34
N GLY A 621 -9.45 -46.10 -6.84
CA GLY A 621 -8.81 -47.01 -7.80
C GLY A 621 -8.93 -46.60 -9.27
N ALA A 622 -9.49 -45.42 -9.58
CA ALA A 622 -9.45 -44.88 -10.94
C ALA A 622 -8.03 -44.43 -11.30
N ASN A 623 -7.60 -44.66 -12.54
CA ASN A 623 -6.29 -44.24 -13.03
C ASN A 623 -6.44 -43.42 -14.31
N PHE A 624 -5.86 -42.23 -14.32
CA PHE A 624 -5.93 -41.25 -15.39
C PHE A 624 -4.56 -41.14 -16.04
N ASP A 625 -4.44 -41.60 -17.29
CA ASP A 625 -3.25 -41.32 -18.12
C ASP A 625 -3.36 -39.91 -18.70
N LEU A 626 -2.53 -39.00 -18.20
CA LEU A 626 -2.58 -37.58 -18.57
C LEU A 626 -1.93 -37.33 -19.95
N MET A 627 -1.09 -38.25 -20.43
CA MET A 627 -0.39 -38.14 -21.72
C MET A 627 -1.10 -38.89 -22.85
N GLY A 628 -1.98 -39.83 -22.51
CA GLY A 628 -2.74 -40.62 -23.48
C GLY A 628 -3.74 -39.80 -24.30
N LEU A 629 -3.47 -39.63 -25.60
CA LEU A 629 -4.46 -39.23 -26.60
C LEU A 629 -5.10 -40.49 -27.21
N THR A 630 -6.05 -41.12 -26.53
CA THR A 630 -6.87 -42.14 -27.19
C THR A 630 -7.92 -41.45 -28.05
N SER A 631 -7.77 -41.57 -29.37
CA SER A 631 -8.84 -41.39 -30.34
C SER A 631 -9.88 -42.49 -30.14
N GLY A 632 -10.87 -42.24 -29.28
CA GLY A 632 -12.04 -43.12 -29.14
C GLY A 632 -12.63 -43.19 -27.73
N GLY A 633 -13.73 -42.49 -27.52
CA GLY A 633 -14.95 -43.09 -26.95
C GLY A 633 -15.10 -43.29 -25.43
N ASP A 634 -14.06 -43.14 -24.61
CA ASP A 634 -14.22 -43.12 -23.14
C ASP A 634 -14.06 -41.67 -22.65
N PRO A 635 -15.00 -41.06 -21.91
CA PRO A 635 -14.76 -39.75 -21.33
C PRO A 635 -13.60 -39.91 -20.35
N LYS A 636 -12.44 -39.34 -20.70
CA LYS A 636 -11.13 -39.44 -19.99
C LYS A 636 -11.19 -39.14 -18.48
N GLY A 637 -12.35 -38.77 -17.96
CA GLY A 637 -12.57 -38.40 -16.58
C GLY A 637 -11.99 -37.03 -16.22
N PHE A 638 -11.34 -36.38 -17.18
CA PHE A 638 -10.78 -35.04 -17.14
C PHE A 638 -10.97 -34.33 -18.49
N THR A 639 -10.93 -33.00 -18.48
CA THR A 639 -10.96 -32.12 -19.66
C THR A 639 -9.53 -31.67 -19.96
N VAL A 640 -9.11 -31.75 -21.22
CA VAL A 640 -7.83 -31.17 -21.65
C VAL A 640 -8.04 -29.68 -21.89
N VAL A 641 -7.36 -28.84 -21.11
CA VAL A 641 -7.42 -27.38 -21.24
C VAL A 641 -6.44 -26.92 -22.32
N VAL A 642 -5.19 -27.35 -22.22
CA VAL A 642 -4.12 -27.08 -23.19
C VAL A 642 -3.25 -28.31 -23.34
N SER A 643 -2.81 -28.63 -24.55
CA SER A 643 -1.82 -29.68 -24.80
C SER A 643 -0.88 -29.27 -25.92
N THR A 644 0.38 -29.03 -25.57
CA THR A 644 1.48 -28.74 -26.50
C THR A 644 2.64 -29.71 -26.21
N PRO A 645 3.67 -29.78 -27.07
CA PRO A 645 4.85 -30.60 -26.82
C PRO A 645 5.63 -30.26 -25.54
N PHE A 646 5.41 -29.05 -24.98
CA PHE A 646 6.15 -28.52 -23.82
C PHE A 646 5.23 -28.01 -22.71
N PHE A 647 3.91 -28.18 -22.83
CA PHE A 647 2.96 -27.77 -21.81
C PHE A 647 1.68 -28.59 -21.87
N LEU A 648 1.25 -29.14 -20.74
CA LEU A 648 -0.02 -29.84 -20.59
C LEU A 648 -0.78 -29.25 -19.41
N GLN A 649 -2.03 -28.90 -19.65
CA GLN A 649 -2.97 -28.55 -18.59
C GLN A 649 -4.24 -29.38 -18.73
N VAL A 650 -4.60 -30.08 -17.66
CA VAL A 650 -5.80 -30.90 -17.58
C VAL A 650 -6.61 -30.55 -16.34
N ARG A 651 -7.91 -30.78 -16.42
CA ARG A 651 -8.91 -30.36 -15.44
C ARG A 651 -9.81 -31.50 -15.05
N ILE A 652 -9.98 -31.72 -13.75
CA ILE A 652 -10.84 -32.77 -13.19
C ILE A 652 -11.93 -32.12 -12.35
N ASP A 653 -13.18 -32.34 -12.72
CA ASP A 653 -14.35 -31.92 -11.94
C ASP A 653 -14.55 -32.87 -10.74
N MET A 654 -14.32 -32.36 -9.53
CA MET A 654 -14.50 -33.09 -8.27
C MET A 654 -15.95 -33.06 -7.78
N THR A 655 -16.81 -32.19 -8.31
CA THR A 655 -18.22 -32.11 -7.90
C THR A 655 -18.98 -33.39 -8.27
N GLN A 656 -18.58 -34.06 -9.36
CA GLN A 656 -19.11 -35.35 -9.81
C GLN A 656 -18.35 -36.56 -9.24
N ARG A 657 -17.30 -36.32 -8.44
CA ARG A 657 -16.35 -37.33 -7.96
C ARG A 657 -16.15 -37.30 -6.45
N GLN A 658 -17.22 -37.08 -5.69
CA GLN A 658 -17.15 -37.01 -4.23
C GLN A 658 -16.64 -38.31 -3.58
N GLN A 659 -16.81 -39.46 -4.26
CA GLN A 659 -16.23 -40.75 -3.88
C GLN A 659 -14.70 -40.82 -4.03
N ASP A 660 -14.11 -39.95 -4.86
CA ASP A 660 -12.67 -39.90 -5.13
C ASP A 660 -11.94 -38.94 -4.17
N VAL A 661 -12.63 -38.30 -3.21
CA VAL A 661 -11.99 -37.42 -2.22
C VAL A 661 -11.09 -38.24 -1.28
N GLY A 662 -9.83 -37.84 -1.09
CA GLY A 662 -8.82 -38.55 -0.30
C GLY A 662 -7.40 -38.33 -0.82
N ASP A 663 -6.48 -39.26 -0.54
CA ASP A 663 -5.08 -39.15 -0.97
C ASP A 663 -4.90 -39.66 -2.42
N TRP A 664 -4.78 -38.72 -3.36
CA TRP A 664 -4.47 -39.01 -4.76
C TRP A 664 -2.98 -39.31 -4.93
N THR A 665 -2.62 -40.14 -5.90
CA THR A 665 -1.21 -40.42 -6.23
C THR A 665 -0.90 -39.97 -7.64
N LEU A 666 0.02 -39.02 -7.79
CA LEU A 666 0.58 -38.66 -9.09
C LEU A 666 1.90 -39.42 -9.30
N ALA A 667 2.00 -40.13 -10.41
CA ALA A 667 3.24 -40.73 -10.90
C ALA A 667 3.66 -40.02 -12.18
N PHE A 668 4.92 -39.60 -12.21
CA PHE A 668 5.41 -38.65 -13.18
C PHE A 668 6.85 -39.00 -13.59
N ASP A 669 7.16 -39.00 -14.89
CA ASP A 669 8.50 -39.27 -15.40
C ASP A 669 8.99 -38.15 -16.34
N PRO A 670 9.95 -37.31 -15.91
CA PRO A 670 10.51 -36.26 -16.73
C PRO A 670 11.31 -36.83 -17.89
N ARG A 671 11.23 -36.20 -19.06
CA ARG A 671 12.16 -36.49 -20.16
C ARG A 671 13.37 -35.59 -20.01
N ALA A 672 14.52 -36.16 -19.67
CA ALA A 672 15.79 -35.41 -19.65
C ALA A 672 16.07 -34.83 -21.05
N VAL A 673 16.03 -33.51 -21.17
CA VAL A 673 16.51 -32.77 -22.34
C VAL A 673 17.79 -32.06 -21.90
N TYR A 674 18.77 -31.90 -22.80
CA TYR A 674 20.06 -31.23 -22.51
C TYR A 674 19.97 -29.71 -22.32
N LEU A 675 18.75 -29.14 -22.32
CA LEU A 675 18.45 -27.85 -21.72
C LEU A 675 18.02 -28.16 -20.29
N ASP A 676 18.55 -27.49 -19.26
CA ASP A 676 18.07 -27.62 -17.88
C ASP A 676 16.54 -27.60 -17.90
N SER A 677 15.93 -28.79 -17.84
CA SER A 677 14.55 -28.95 -18.27
C SER A 677 13.71 -28.38 -17.15
N TYR A 678 13.29 -27.13 -17.31
CA TYR A 678 12.36 -26.47 -16.41
C TYR A 678 11.08 -27.28 -16.43
N LEU A 679 10.93 -28.10 -15.40
CA LEU A 679 9.75 -28.88 -15.17
C LEU A 679 9.04 -28.35 -13.95
N ASP A 680 7.95 -27.63 -14.20
CA ASP A 680 7.08 -27.11 -13.17
C ASP A 680 5.74 -27.85 -13.23
N LEU A 681 5.43 -28.55 -12.15
CA LEU A 681 4.19 -29.26 -11.98
C LEU A 681 3.42 -28.56 -10.86
N VAL A 682 2.28 -27.98 -11.23
CA VAL A 682 1.40 -27.28 -10.29
C VAL A 682 0.06 -27.98 -10.29
N ILE A 683 -0.31 -28.50 -9.13
CA ILE A 683 -1.63 -29.07 -8.88
C ILE A 683 -2.38 -28.09 -8.02
N THR A 684 -3.57 -27.73 -8.46
CA THR A 684 -4.33 -26.70 -7.78
C THR A 684 -5.79 -27.08 -7.63
N GLY A 685 -6.47 -26.51 -6.65
CA GLY A 685 -7.90 -26.75 -6.46
C GLY A 685 -8.69 -25.54 -5.99
N VAL A 686 -9.95 -25.48 -6.41
CA VAL A 686 -10.89 -24.43 -5.98
C VAL A 686 -11.47 -24.83 -4.63
N ASP A 687 -11.08 -24.07 -3.59
CA ASP A 687 -11.44 -24.30 -2.18
C ASP A 687 -12.63 -23.42 -1.76
N ARG A 688 -13.44 -23.90 -0.81
CA ARG A 688 -14.39 -23.04 -0.09
C ARG A 688 -13.65 -22.17 0.92
N ALA A 689 -14.30 -21.11 1.38
CA ALA A 689 -13.83 -20.32 2.50
C ALA A 689 -13.96 -21.13 3.82
N GLY A 690 -13.24 -22.23 4.02
CA GLY A 690 -13.64 -23.27 4.98
C GLY A 690 -12.55 -24.01 5.75
N LEU A 691 -11.31 -23.52 5.85
CA LEU A 691 -10.30 -24.17 6.70
C LEU A 691 -10.74 -24.08 8.18
N ARG A 692 -11.07 -25.22 8.79
CA ARG A 692 -11.59 -25.31 10.16
C ARG A 692 -10.52 -25.62 11.20
N GLN A 693 -9.51 -26.39 10.81
CA GLN A 693 -8.43 -26.82 11.70
C GLN A 693 -7.11 -26.86 10.92
N MET A 694 -6.10 -26.16 11.42
CA MET A 694 -4.72 -26.30 10.95
C MET A 694 -3.91 -27.04 12.00
N ASP A 695 -3.19 -28.06 11.54
CA ASP A 695 -2.37 -28.92 12.38
C ASP A 695 -0.91 -28.45 12.37
N ALA A 696 -0.39 -27.97 11.23
CA ALA A 696 0.99 -27.52 11.09
C ALA A 696 1.19 -26.54 9.93
N ALA A 697 2.28 -25.78 9.99
CA ALA A 697 2.82 -25.02 8.86
C ALA A 697 4.29 -25.44 8.62
N ARG A 698 4.73 -25.48 7.36
CA ARG A 698 6.09 -25.89 6.96
C ARG A 698 6.67 -24.93 5.93
N LEU A 699 7.98 -24.72 6.00
CA LEU A 699 8.77 -24.08 4.95
C LEU A 699 9.33 -25.18 4.06
N LEU A 700 9.08 -25.10 2.75
CA LEU A 700 9.52 -26.09 1.76
C LEU A 700 10.55 -25.43 0.84
N ASP A 701 11.79 -25.89 0.86
CA ASP A 701 12.80 -25.43 -0.10
C ASP A 701 12.79 -26.24 -1.40
N ARG A 702 13.57 -25.80 -2.40
CA ARG A 702 13.67 -26.47 -3.72
C ARG A 702 14.29 -27.87 -3.65
N SER A 703 15.07 -28.17 -2.60
CA SER A 703 15.65 -29.50 -2.39
C SER A 703 14.63 -30.52 -1.87
N GLY A 704 13.42 -30.05 -1.48
CA GLY A 704 12.39 -30.85 -0.84
C GLY A 704 12.60 -30.98 0.68
N SER A 705 13.51 -30.22 1.28
CA SER A 705 13.68 -30.19 2.73
C SER A 705 12.55 -29.37 3.35
N GLU A 706 12.02 -29.87 4.46
CA GLU A 706 10.91 -29.25 5.18
C GLU A 706 11.36 -28.77 6.57
N ALA A 707 11.10 -27.50 6.89
CA ALA A 707 11.29 -26.95 8.23
C ALA A 707 9.94 -26.60 8.86
N GLU A 708 9.68 -27.10 10.07
CA GLU A 708 8.41 -26.85 10.76
C GLU A 708 8.33 -25.41 11.29
N VAL A 709 7.16 -24.79 11.13
CA VAL A 709 6.83 -23.47 11.66
C VAL A 709 5.89 -23.64 12.83
N THR A 710 6.26 -23.06 13.98
CA THR A 710 5.40 -23.05 15.16
C THR A 710 4.15 -22.21 14.89
N LEU A 711 2.98 -22.84 14.95
CA LEU A 711 1.70 -22.13 14.92
C LEU A 711 1.47 -21.42 16.28
N PRO A 712 0.91 -20.20 16.29
CA PRO A 712 0.66 -19.47 17.54
C PRO A 712 -0.42 -20.12 18.41
N SER A 713 -1.33 -20.91 17.81
CA SER A 713 -2.33 -21.70 18.52
C SER A 713 -2.58 -23.03 17.81
N SER A 714 -3.19 -23.99 18.50
CA SER A 714 -3.55 -25.32 17.96
C SER A 714 -4.76 -25.30 17.01
N SER A 715 -5.38 -24.14 16.81
CA SER A 715 -6.50 -23.92 15.88
C SER A 715 -6.46 -22.47 15.41
N PRO A 716 -5.41 -22.10 14.64
CA PRO A 716 -5.22 -20.73 14.20
C PRO A 716 -6.42 -20.29 13.36
N ARG A 717 -6.86 -19.06 13.59
CA ARG A 717 -7.97 -18.47 12.84
C ARG A 717 -7.48 -18.07 11.44
N ARG A 718 -8.43 -17.74 10.57
CA ARG A 718 -8.07 -17.11 9.30
C ARG A 718 -7.39 -15.76 9.53
N ASN A 719 -6.38 -15.47 8.72
CA ASN A 719 -5.47 -14.32 8.85
C ASN A 719 -4.64 -14.33 10.14
N THR A 720 -4.42 -15.50 10.74
CA THR A 720 -3.36 -15.67 11.74
C THR A 720 -2.01 -15.42 11.07
N TYR A 721 -1.27 -14.45 11.60
CA TYR A 721 0.08 -14.13 11.13
C TYR A 721 1.07 -15.09 11.77
N LEU A 722 1.88 -15.74 10.94
CA LEU A 722 2.97 -16.59 11.39
C LEU A 722 4.21 -15.72 11.64
N SER A 723 4.71 -15.72 12.88
CA SER A 723 6.00 -15.11 13.18
C SER A 723 7.10 -16.10 12.82
N LEU A 724 7.82 -15.84 11.73
CA LEU A 724 8.95 -16.65 11.33
C LEU A 724 10.22 -16.14 12.02
N ASN A 725 10.95 -17.05 12.69
CA ASN A 725 12.28 -16.72 13.18
C ASN A 725 13.25 -16.62 12.00
N THR A 726 13.76 -15.42 11.73
CA THR A 726 14.63 -15.14 10.58
C THR A 726 15.92 -15.96 10.55
N ARG A 727 16.36 -16.52 11.68
CA ARG A 727 17.52 -17.42 11.75
C ARG A 727 17.24 -18.84 11.24
N ASN A 728 15.97 -19.24 11.21
CA ASN A 728 15.54 -20.59 10.83
C ASN A 728 14.94 -20.62 9.43
N LEU A 729 15.01 -19.51 8.68
CA LEU A 729 14.57 -19.49 7.29
C LEU A 729 15.56 -20.28 6.42
N PRO A 730 15.06 -21.06 5.44
CA PRO A 730 15.91 -21.69 4.44
C PRO A 730 16.84 -20.68 3.76
N GLN A 731 18.06 -21.13 3.42
CA GLN A 731 19.01 -20.31 2.66
C GLN A 731 18.59 -20.17 1.20
N GLU A 732 18.04 -21.24 0.63
CA GLU A 732 17.46 -21.23 -0.71
C GLU A 732 16.04 -20.66 -0.70
N ARG A 733 15.50 -20.45 -1.91
CA ARG A 733 14.10 -20.10 -2.09
C ARG A 733 13.19 -21.16 -1.50
N PHE A 734 12.13 -20.71 -0.82
CA PHE A 734 11.18 -21.59 -0.16
C PHE A 734 9.73 -21.14 -0.35
N THR A 735 8.81 -22.08 -0.22
CA THR A 735 7.36 -21.84 -0.16
C THR A 735 6.83 -22.18 1.22
N VAL A 736 5.61 -21.77 1.53
CA VAL A 736 4.93 -22.09 2.80
C VAL A 736 3.82 -23.09 2.51
N ALA A 737 3.84 -24.22 3.21
CA ALA A 737 2.78 -25.22 3.18
C ALA A 737 1.99 -25.24 4.48
N LEU A 738 0.67 -25.27 4.35
CA LEU A 738 -0.28 -25.40 5.44
C LEU A 738 -0.89 -26.80 5.39
N LEU A 739 -0.94 -27.44 6.55
CA LEU A 739 -1.45 -28.80 6.74
C LEU A 739 -2.55 -28.76 7.79
N GLY A 740 -3.62 -29.51 7.56
CA GLY A 740 -4.73 -29.54 8.52
C GLY A 740 -5.82 -30.52 8.14
N LYS A 741 -7.01 -30.31 8.72
CA LYS A 741 -8.20 -31.10 8.47
C LYS A 741 -9.41 -30.24 8.11
N ASP A 742 -10.20 -30.72 7.16
CA ASP A 742 -11.47 -30.12 6.79
C ASP A 742 -12.57 -30.41 7.83
N GLY A 743 -13.76 -29.87 7.62
CA GLY A 743 -14.90 -30.06 8.54
C GLY A 743 -15.41 -31.49 8.66
N SER A 744 -14.97 -32.40 7.80
CA SER A 744 -15.24 -33.84 7.85
C SER A 744 -14.08 -34.65 8.46
N GLY A 745 -13.00 -33.98 8.88
CA GLY A 745 -11.82 -34.61 9.46
C GLY A 745 -10.81 -35.14 8.43
N ARG A 746 -11.01 -34.86 7.13
CA ARG A 746 -10.08 -35.28 6.06
C ARG A 746 -8.89 -34.35 6.01
N ARG A 747 -7.70 -34.89 5.77
CA ARG A 747 -6.47 -34.10 5.66
C ARG A 747 -6.49 -33.21 4.42
N PHE A 748 -5.90 -32.03 4.53
CA PHE A 748 -5.59 -31.17 3.39
C PHE A 748 -4.14 -30.68 3.45
N ARG A 749 -3.62 -30.29 2.29
CA ARG A 749 -2.36 -29.55 2.10
C ARG A 749 -2.65 -28.36 1.20
N ARG A 750 -2.11 -27.18 1.54
CA ARG A 750 -2.17 -25.96 0.73
C ARG A 750 -0.81 -25.30 0.73
N GLU A 751 -0.24 -25.05 -0.44
CA GLU A 751 1.06 -24.41 -0.61
C GLU A 751 0.90 -22.98 -1.12
N SER A 752 1.84 -22.11 -0.76
CA SER A 752 1.92 -20.78 -1.32
C SER A 752 2.37 -20.88 -2.78
N GLY A 753 1.60 -20.28 -3.70
CA GLY A 753 2.02 -20.20 -5.10
C GLY A 753 3.31 -19.38 -5.30
N THR A 754 3.55 -18.35 -4.50
CA THR A 754 4.76 -17.51 -4.58
C THR A 754 5.90 -18.13 -3.78
N SER A 755 7.12 -18.14 -4.33
CA SER A 755 8.34 -18.45 -3.56
C SER A 755 8.91 -17.22 -2.84
N TRP A 756 9.59 -17.46 -1.73
CA TRP A 756 10.20 -16.46 -0.85
C TRP A 756 11.70 -16.73 -0.76
N GLU A 757 12.46 -15.67 -0.51
CA GLU A 757 13.89 -15.76 -0.26
C GLU A 757 14.25 -14.93 0.96
N ARG A 758 15.30 -15.34 1.66
CA ARG A 758 15.81 -14.59 2.80
C ARG A 758 16.57 -13.37 2.28
N VAL A 759 16.18 -12.19 2.76
CA VAL A 759 16.84 -10.92 2.43
C VAL A 759 17.39 -10.31 3.71
N GLU A 760 18.59 -9.73 3.64
CA GLU A 760 19.29 -9.24 4.83
C GLU A 760 19.28 -7.71 4.99
N SER A 761 18.44 -7.03 4.21
CA SER A 761 18.17 -5.61 4.35
C SER A 761 16.68 -5.31 4.37
N VAL A 762 16.32 -4.20 5.03
CA VAL A 762 14.96 -3.68 5.05
C VAL A 762 14.97 -2.25 4.52
N LEU A 763 14.14 -1.99 3.51
CA LEU A 763 13.89 -0.66 2.96
C LEU A 763 12.56 -0.10 3.47
N SER A 764 12.53 1.20 3.79
CA SER A 764 11.32 1.87 4.24
C SER A 764 11.27 3.34 3.82
N PHE A 765 10.05 3.89 3.71
CA PHE A 765 9.83 5.32 3.46
C PHE A 765 9.43 5.99 4.79
N PRO A 766 10.37 6.68 5.47
CA PRO A 766 10.13 7.23 6.81
C PRO A 766 9.06 8.33 6.84
N LEU A 767 8.78 8.98 5.69
CA LEU A 767 7.75 10.00 5.55
C LEU A 767 6.39 9.44 5.10
N GLY A 768 6.27 8.12 4.98
CA GLY A 768 5.14 7.47 4.36
C GLY A 768 5.35 7.21 2.87
N ARG A 769 4.45 6.43 2.29
CA ARG A 769 4.53 5.97 0.90
C ARG A 769 3.72 6.83 -0.07
N ASP A 770 2.93 7.79 0.42
CA ASP A 770 2.12 8.68 -0.42
C ASP A 770 2.86 9.99 -0.71
N ILE A 771 3.42 10.10 -1.90
CA ILE A 771 4.19 11.25 -2.38
C ILE A 771 3.32 12.00 -3.38
N TRP A 772 3.31 13.32 -3.31
CA TRP A 772 2.49 14.17 -4.19
C TRP A 772 3.38 15.23 -4.82
N GLY A 773 3.05 15.71 -6.01
CA GLY A 773 3.82 16.78 -6.64
C GLY A 773 3.14 17.34 -7.88
N PRO A 774 3.20 18.66 -8.13
CA PRO A 774 2.68 19.21 -9.37
C PRO A 774 3.59 18.85 -10.56
N PRO A 775 3.07 18.91 -11.79
CA PRO A 775 3.88 18.80 -12.99
C PRO A 775 5.08 19.77 -12.96
N GLY A 776 6.29 19.27 -13.26
CA GLY A 776 7.55 20.01 -13.22
C GLY A 776 8.26 20.07 -11.87
N ALA A 777 7.72 19.44 -10.82
CA ALA A 777 8.36 19.40 -9.51
C ALA A 777 9.51 18.38 -9.46
N LEU A 778 10.58 18.73 -8.73
CA LEU A 778 11.61 17.79 -8.29
C LEU A 778 11.32 17.38 -6.84
N LEU A 779 10.86 16.14 -6.66
CA LEU A 779 10.48 15.57 -5.38
C LEU A 779 11.70 14.86 -4.75
N ARG A 780 12.07 15.26 -3.54
CA ARG A 780 13.16 14.66 -2.77
C ARG A 780 12.58 13.68 -1.74
N VAL A 781 12.65 12.39 -2.04
CA VAL A 781 12.00 11.32 -1.27
C VAL A 781 13.04 10.59 -0.41
N PRO A 782 13.03 10.74 0.92
CA PRO A 782 13.94 9.98 1.78
C PRO A 782 13.52 8.50 1.85
N VAL A 783 14.51 7.62 1.86
CA VAL A 783 14.38 6.17 1.95
C VAL A 783 15.39 5.67 2.97
N THR A 784 14.94 4.93 3.98
CA THR A 784 15.83 4.30 4.95
C THR A 784 16.18 2.89 4.54
N ILE A 785 17.45 2.53 4.67
CA ILE A 785 17.94 1.16 4.55
C ILE A 785 18.54 0.70 5.88
N THR A 786 18.13 -0.47 6.36
CA THR A 786 18.64 -1.09 7.59
C THR A 786 19.31 -2.42 7.29
N ASN A 787 20.52 -2.63 7.81
CA ASN A 787 21.20 -3.93 7.74
C ASN A 787 20.65 -4.87 8.82
N THR A 788 19.99 -5.94 8.40
CA THR A 788 19.37 -6.95 9.29
C THR A 788 20.13 -8.28 9.31
N ASP A 789 21.31 -8.34 8.68
CA ASP A 789 22.17 -9.51 8.73
C ASP A 789 22.52 -9.86 10.19
N THR A 790 22.06 -11.04 10.62
CA THR A 790 22.34 -11.58 11.95
C THR A 790 23.56 -12.49 11.99
N THR A 791 24.15 -12.80 10.83
CA THR A 791 25.14 -13.86 10.64
C THR A 791 26.57 -13.35 10.54
N SER A 792 26.79 -12.14 10.01
CA SER A 792 28.11 -11.51 9.94
C SER A 792 28.27 -10.38 10.97
N SER A 793 29.44 -10.29 11.58
CA SER A 793 29.88 -9.13 12.36
C SER A 793 30.49 -8.02 11.49
N ALA A 794 30.56 -8.23 10.17
CA ALA A 794 31.15 -7.33 9.21
C ALA A 794 30.14 -6.28 8.71
N SER A 795 30.65 -5.15 8.23
CA SER A 795 29.82 -4.17 7.51
C SER A 795 29.49 -4.70 6.12
N ASN A 796 28.21 -4.61 5.74
CA ASN A 796 27.75 -4.98 4.40
C ASN A 796 27.63 -3.73 3.54
N THR A 797 28.04 -3.83 2.27
CA THR A 797 27.88 -2.75 1.30
C THR A 797 26.70 -3.05 0.39
N TYR A 798 25.67 -2.21 0.44
CA TYR A 798 24.47 -2.31 -0.37
C TYR A 798 24.55 -1.38 -1.58
N PHE A 799 24.10 -1.87 -2.73
CA PHE A 799 23.96 -1.11 -3.97
C PHE A 799 22.48 -0.80 -4.19
N LEU A 800 22.14 0.48 -4.27
CA LEU A 800 20.77 0.94 -4.40
C LEU A 800 20.47 1.39 -5.83
N THR A 801 19.31 0.99 -6.33
CA THR A 801 18.73 1.49 -7.58
C THR A 801 17.31 2.00 -7.31
N ALA A 802 16.85 2.91 -8.15
CA ALA A 802 15.50 3.44 -8.06
C ALA A 802 14.91 3.64 -9.45
N HIS A 803 13.67 3.22 -9.63
CA HIS A 803 12.95 3.31 -10.90
C HIS A 803 11.52 3.78 -10.65
N ASP A 804 10.95 4.49 -11.63
CA ASP A 804 9.53 4.80 -11.63
C ASP A 804 8.69 3.68 -12.28
N ALA A 805 7.36 3.82 -12.30
CA ALA A 805 6.46 2.81 -12.88
C ALA A 805 6.55 2.68 -14.41
N TYR A 806 7.22 3.63 -15.07
CA TYR A 806 7.51 3.59 -16.50
C TYR A 806 8.94 3.07 -16.76
N GLY A 807 9.63 2.56 -15.74
CA GLY A 807 11.00 2.04 -15.88
C GLY A 807 12.07 3.12 -15.94
N SER A 808 11.71 4.40 -15.80
CA SER A 808 12.66 5.51 -15.82
C SER A 808 13.54 5.48 -14.58
N SER A 809 14.85 5.58 -14.78
CA SER A 809 15.81 5.64 -13.67
C SER A 809 15.63 6.90 -12.83
N VAL A 810 15.54 6.72 -11.52
CA VAL A 810 15.43 7.79 -10.53
C VAL A 810 16.80 8.02 -9.88
N THR A 811 17.23 9.28 -9.80
CA THR A 811 18.57 9.60 -9.28
C THR A 811 18.60 9.49 -7.76
N LEU A 812 19.53 8.71 -7.22
CA LEU A 812 19.76 8.59 -5.77
C LEU A 812 20.94 9.47 -5.34
N GLY A 813 20.78 10.20 -4.23
CA GLY A 813 21.88 11.00 -3.65
C GLY A 813 23.07 10.14 -3.19
N GLN A 814 22.81 8.88 -2.83
CA GLN A 814 23.83 7.89 -2.48
C GLN A 814 23.42 6.51 -3.01
N PRO A 815 23.94 6.05 -4.17
CA PRO A 815 23.60 4.75 -4.75
C PRO A 815 24.34 3.58 -4.07
N ARG A 816 25.21 3.85 -3.09
CA ARG A 816 25.96 2.84 -2.36
C ARG A 816 26.06 3.24 -0.89
N VAL A 817 25.74 2.31 0.00
CA VAL A 817 25.76 2.52 1.45
C VAL A 817 26.43 1.33 2.13
N THR A 818 27.38 1.59 3.01
CA THR A 818 28.02 0.56 3.85
C THR A 818 27.46 0.66 5.26
N LEU A 819 26.91 -0.44 5.78
CA LEU A 819 26.21 -0.48 7.06
C LEU A 819 26.74 -1.62 7.93
N GLY A 820 27.06 -1.30 9.18
CA GLY A 820 27.23 -2.28 10.25
C GLY A 820 25.92 -2.94 10.64
N ARG A 821 26.00 -3.94 11.53
CA ARG A 821 24.83 -4.69 11.99
C ARG A 821 23.81 -3.79 12.69
N ASN A 822 22.53 -3.90 12.30
CA ASN A 822 21.42 -3.08 12.76
C ASN A 822 21.60 -1.56 12.51
N GLU A 823 22.63 -1.16 11.76
CA GLU A 823 22.81 0.22 11.36
C GLU A 823 21.79 0.59 10.29
N THR A 824 21.33 1.84 10.34
CA THR A 824 20.36 2.41 9.40
C THR A 824 20.92 3.68 8.80
N ALA A 825 20.80 3.82 7.48
CA ALA A 825 21.10 5.06 6.77
C ALA A 825 19.87 5.56 6.02
N THR A 826 19.86 6.86 5.71
CA THR A 826 18.82 7.50 4.90
C THR A 826 19.43 7.98 3.58
N VAL A 827 18.85 7.56 2.47
CA VAL A 827 19.20 7.96 1.10
C VAL A 827 18.04 8.78 0.52
N VAL A 828 18.35 9.79 -0.30
CA VAL A 828 17.32 10.61 -0.96
C VAL A 828 17.17 10.18 -2.42
N ALA A 829 15.96 9.82 -2.83
CA ALA A 829 15.57 9.61 -4.23
C ALA A 829 14.99 10.90 -4.82
N ASN A 830 15.57 11.37 -5.92
CA ASN A 830 15.19 12.59 -6.61
C ASN A 830 14.28 12.23 -7.80
N VAL A 831 12.97 12.41 -7.62
CA VAL A 831 11.95 12.09 -8.63
C VAL A 831 11.51 13.37 -9.33
N TYR A 832 11.67 13.44 -10.64
CA TYR A 832 11.17 14.56 -11.44
C TYR A 832 9.80 14.23 -12.02
N VAL A 833 8.80 15.08 -11.76
CA VAL A 833 7.47 14.97 -12.36
C VAL A 833 7.50 15.71 -13.69
N ASP A 834 7.28 15.01 -14.81
CA ASP A 834 7.28 15.65 -16.14
C ASP A 834 6.24 16.80 -16.19
N PRO A 835 6.61 18.02 -16.65
CA PRO A 835 5.69 19.15 -16.78
C PRO A 835 4.44 18.90 -17.64
N GLN A 836 4.50 17.96 -18.58
CA GLN A 836 3.41 17.54 -19.45
C GLN A 836 2.52 16.47 -18.81
N THR A 837 2.94 15.90 -17.67
CA THR A 837 2.13 14.90 -16.98
C THR A 837 0.79 15.53 -16.60
N PRO A 838 -0.35 14.98 -17.05
CA PRO A 838 -1.63 15.53 -16.68
C PRO A 838 -1.80 15.53 -15.15
N PRO A 839 -2.41 16.58 -14.59
CA PRO A 839 -3.00 16.51 -13.27
C PRO A 839 -3.68 15.17 -13.01
N ARG A 840 -3.49 14.65 -11.81
CA ARG A 840 -4.14 13.44 -11.32
C ARG A 840 -3.69 12.15 -12.00
N THR A 841 -2.49 12.17 -12.57
CA THR A 841 -1.78 10.95 -12.98
C THR A 841 -1.12 10.33 -11.76
N THR A 842 -1.08 9.00 -11.67
CA THR A 842 -0.32 8.30 -10.63
C THR A 842 0.85 7.54 -11.23
N ASN A 843 1.95 7.49 -10.47
CA ASN A 843 3.21 6.82 -10.77
C ASN A 843 3.65 6.09 -9.48
N SER A 844 4.63 5.21 -9.56
CA SER A 844 5.21 4.53 -8.40
C SER A 844 6.71 4.72 -8.38
N LEU A 845 7.30 4.95 -7.21
CA LEU A 845 8.74 4.87 -7.00
C LEU A 845 9.06 3.50 -6.40
N VAL A 846 9.89 2.71 -7.08
CA VAL A 846 10.45 1.46 -6.54
C VAL A 846 11.92 1.69 -6.27
N VAL A 847 12.34 1.43 -5.03
CA VAL A 847 13.74 1.47 -4.63
C VAL A 847 14.16 0.06 -4.25
N SER A 848 15.28 -0.38 -4.79
CA SER A 848 15.87 -1.70 -4.56
C SER A 848 17.24 -1.56 -3.93
N ALA A 849 17.63 -2.51 -3.09
CA ALA A 849 18.95 -2.58 -2.48
C ALA A 849 19.50 -3.99 -2.58
N SER A 850 20.54 -4.17 -3.38
CA SER A 850 21.23 -5.44 -3.57
C SER A 850 22.38 -5.57 -2.58
N SER A 851 22.48 -6.74 -1.94
CA SER A 851 23.55 -7.09 -1.03
C SER A 851 24.77 -7.67 -1.80
N PRO A 852 25.94 -7.79 -1.15
CA PRO A 852 27.11 -8.47 -1.71
C PRO A 852 26.89 -9.94 -2.08
N ARG A 853 25.86 -10.60 -1.53
CA ARG A 853 25.53 -12.01 -1.81
C ARG A 853 24.53 -12.17 -2.95
N GLY A 854 24.07 -11.07 -3.54
CA GLY A 854 23.10 -11.07 -4.64
C GLY A 854 21.63 -11.01 -4.22
N ASP A 855 21.29 -11.12 -2.93
CA ASP A 855 19.91 -10.89 -2.47
C ASP A 855 19.53 -9.41 -2.59
N THR A 856 18.29 -9.12 -2.97
CA THR A 856 17.81 -7.75 -3.21
C THR A 856 16.56 -7.47 -2.39
N SER A 857 16.62 -6.46 -1.52
CA SER A 857 15.42 -5.91 -0.86
C SER A 857 14.81 -4.82 -1.72
N HIS A 858 13.53 -4.54 -1.51
CA HIS A 858 12.80 -3.52 -2.26
C HIS A 858 11.75 -2.83 -1.40
N ALA A 859 11.44 -1.58 -1.73
CA ALA A 859 10.32 -0.84 -1.20
C ALA A 859 9.65 -0.01 -2.30
N ARG A 860 8.34 0.18 -2.18
CA ARG A 860 7.53 0.99 -3.11
C ARG A 860 6.83 2.15 -2.40
N ALA A 861 6.79 3.29 -3.09
CA ALA A 861 5.96 4.45 -2.76
C ALA A 861 5.11 4.85 -3.97
N HIS A 862 3.98 5.49 -3.72
CA HIS A 862 3.03 6.03 -4.70
C HIS A 862 3.33 7.51 -4.92
N ILE A 863 3.34 7.93 -6.17
CA ILE A 863 3.52 9.32 -6.57
C ILE A 863 2.25 9.76 -7.28
N SER A 864 1.58 10.78 -6.77
CA SER A 864 0.37 11.33 -7.38
C SER A 864 0.62 12.75 -7.85
N VAL A 865 0.37 12.98 -9.14
CA VAL A 865 0.51 14.28 -9.77
C VAL A 865 -0.67 15.15 -9.34
N THR A 866 -0.40 16.20 -8.59
CA THR A 866 -1.47 17.14 -8.23
C THR A 866 -1.78 18.03 -9.42
N PRO A 867 -3.04 18.46 -9.60
CA PRO A 867 -3.31 19.56 -10.53
C PRO A 867 -2.45 20.77 -10.20
N ARG A 868 -1.88 21.42 -11.23
CA ARG A 868 -1.53 22.84 -11.13
C ARG A 868 -2.85 23.59 -11.02
N ALA A 869 -3.43 23.69 -9.83
CA ALA A 869 -4.75 24.28 -9.67
C ALA A 869 -4.62 25.70 -9.13
N GLY A 870 -4.80 26.68 -10.02
CA GLY A 870 -5.60 27.91 -9.86
C GLY A 870 -5.41 28.80 -8.62
N ASP A 871 -4.50 28.46 -7.74
CA ASP A 871 -3.97 29.32 -6.72
C ASP A 871 -2.76 30.02 -7.34
N ASN A 872 -2.74 31.34 -7.33
CA ASN A 872 -1.58 32.14 -7.70
C ASN A 872 -0.92 32.77 -6.46
N PHE A 873 -1.41 32.44 -5.27
CA PHE A 873 -0.89 32.98 -4.02
C PHE A 873 0.26 32.10 -3.58
N SER A 874 1.48 32.62 -3.70
CA SER A 874 2.65 31.96 -3.14
C SER A 874 2.56 31.86 -1.63
N PRO A 875 3.09 30.78 -1.03
CA PRO A 875 3.35 30.73 0.40
C PRO A 875 4.10 31.98 0.84
N THR A 876 3.65 32.61 1.91
CA THR A 876 4.38 33.72 2.54
C THR A 876 5.31 33.14 3.58
N CYS A 877 6.48 33.76 3.80
CA CYS A 877 7.24 33.48 5.01
C CYS A 877 7.60 34.74 5.80
N GLU A 878 7.50 34.62 7.12
CA GLU A 878 7.65 35.70 8.08
C GLU A 878 8.69 35.27 9.12
N VAL A 879 9.76 36.04 9.28
CA VAL A 879 10.77 35.78 10.32
C VAL A 879 10.22 36.26 11.67
N VAL A 880 10.03 35.31 12.59
CA VAL A 880 9.47 35.54 13.93
C VAL A 880 10.55 35.99 14.90
N SER A 881 11.73 35.38 14.86
CA SER A 881 12.84 35.74 15.73
C SER A 881 14.19 35.47 15.08
N LYS A 882 15.19 36.31 15.42
CA LYS A 882 16.58 36.21 14.96
C LYS A 882 17.50 36.17 16.18
N ALA A 883 18.43 35.22 16.22
CA ALA A 883 19.55 35.16 17.15
C ALA A 883 20.84 35.41 16.35
N PRO A 884 21.36 36.65 16.32
CA PRO A 884 22.50 37.02 15.50
C PRO A 884 23.82 36.43 16.04
N CYS A 885 24.86 36.46 15.20
CA CYS A 885 26.20 36.04 15.58
C CYS A 885 26.74 36.84 16.78
N SER A 886 27.19 36.12 17.81
CA SER A 886 27.62 36.72 19.10
C SER A 886 29.07 37.22 19.13
N SER A 887 29.86 37.11 18.05
CA SER A 887 31.31 37.36 18.15
C SER A 887 31.84 38.43 17.19
N THR A 888 32.57 39.38 17.79
CA THR A 888 33.54 40.28 17.15
C THR A 888 34.92 39.61 16.97
N SER A 889 34.98 38.26 16.91
CA SER A 889 36.24 37.51 16.79
C SER A 889 36.48 36.99 15.38
N SER A 890 37.74 37.00 14.95
CA SER A 890 38.23 36.69 13.59
C SER A 890 38.10 35.23 13.11
N THR A 891 37.31 34.37 13.77
CA THR A 891 37.10 32.97 13.39
C THR A 891 35.61 32.60 13.40
N CYS A 892 34.95 32.76 12.23
CA CYS A 892 33.50 32.57 12.05
C CYS A 892 33.01 31.11 12.23
N SER A 893 33.90 30.12 12.23
CA SER A 893 33.56 28.69 12.26
C SER A 893 33.11 28.18 13.64
N GLY A 894 33.44 28.89 14.73
CA GLY A 894 33.05 28.53 16.10
C GLY A 894 31.78 29.23 16.61
N SER A 895 31.19 30.12 15.82
CA SER A 895 29.99 30.88 16.16
C SER A 895 28.85 30.55 15.20
N TYR A 896 27.62 30.52 15.71
CA TYR A 896 26.42 30.20 14.94
C TYR A 896 25.37 31.29 15.11
N TRP A 897 24.54 31.45 14.10
CA TRP A 897 23.31 32.21 14.19
C TRP A 897 22.13 31.28 14.02
N SER A 898 20.94 31.73 14.44
CA SER A 898 19.71 30.98 14.17
C SER A 898 18.52 31.91 14.02
N MET A 899 17.50 31.46 13.31
CA MET A 899 16.25 32.18 13.14
C MET A 899 15.05 31.23 13.22
N GLN A 900 13.92 31.77 13.64
CA GLN A 900 12.61 31.13 13.54
C GLN A 900 11.76 31.89 12.53
N PHE A 901 11.10 31.18 11.64
CA PHE A 901 10.22 31.77 10.62
C PHE A 901 8.95 30.93 10.45
N ILE A 902 7.86 31.59 10.07
CA ILE A 902 6.57 30.96 9.79
C ILE A 902 6.33 31.02 8.29
N VAL A 903 5.93 29.90 7.69
CA VAL A 903 5.41 29.83 6.32
C VAL A 903 3.89 29.72 6.39
N ARG A 904 3.15 30.59 5.70
CA ARG A 904 1.69 30.54 5.62
C ARG A 904 1.20 30.38 4.19
N ASP A 905 0.18 29.56 4.04
CA ASP A 905 -0.54 29.40 2.80
C ASP A 905 -2.02 29.06 3.04
N ASN A 906 -2.94 29.67 2.31
CA ASN A 906 -4.38 29.47 2.51
C ASN A 906 -4.88 28.11 1.97
N ARG A 907 -4.11 27.46 1.09
CA ARG A 907 -4.42 26.17 0.48
C ARG A 907 -3.59 25.04 1.09
N GLY A 908 -2.45 25.40 1.68
CA GLY A 908 -1.62 24.59 2.56
C GLY A 908 -0.19 24.46 2.04
N VAL A 909 0.78 24.59 2.95
CA VAL A 909 2.21 24.45 2.70
C VAL A 909 2.54 22.98 2.41
N PHE A 910 3.26 22.74 1.32
CA PHE A 910 3.62 21.41 0.82
C PHE A 910 5.06 21.02 1.18
N ASN A 911 6.03 21.88 0.89
CA ASN A 911 7.46 21.63 1.15
C ASN A 911 8.22 22.94 1.41
N VAL A 912 9.23 22.89 2.28
CA VAL A 912 10.13 24.02 2.57
C VAL A 912 11.58 23.51 2.53
N TRP A 913 12.43 24.21 1.79
CA TRP A 913 13.86 23.92 1.66
C TRP A 913 14.67 25.22 1.66
N SER A 914 15.99 25.13 1.70
CA SER A 914 16.87 26.30 1.76
C SER A 914 18.08 26.18 0.84
N VAL A 915 18.68 27.32 0.50
CA VAL A 915 20.01 27.43 -0.10
C VAL A 915 20.89 28.28 0.83
N PRO A 916 22.00 27.75 1.36
CA PRO A 916 22.48 26.37 1.27
C PRO A 916 21.54 25.34 1.93
N ASP A 917 21.62 24.07 1.50
CA ASP A 917 20.72 22.99 1.94
C ASP A 917 20.72 22.82 3.46
N TYR A 918 19.52 22.84 4.07
CA TYR A 918 19.29 22.63 5.50
C TYR A 918 18.17 21.61 5.71
N ASN A 919 18.35 20.73 6.69
CA ASN A 919 17.40 19.65 6.97
C ASN A 919 16.32 20.15 7.93
N PHE A 920 15.21 20.65 7.39
CA PHE A 920 14.06 21.08 8.19
C PHE A 920 13.31 19.88 8.82
N PRO A 921 12.71 20.06 10.00
CA PRO A 921 11.82 19.06 10.58
C PRO A 921 10.62 18.80 9.66
N ASN A 922 10.18 17.55 9.60
CA ASN A 922 9.06 17.15 8.74
C ASN A 922 7.73 17.72 9.25
N PHE A 923 6.90 18.23 8.33
CA PHE A 923 5.55 18.68 8.61
C PHE A 923 4.56 18.00 7.65
N ALA A 924 3.28 17.96 8.01
CA ALA A 924 2.24 17.39 7.16
C ALA A 924 1.95 18.32 5.97
N SER A 925 2.04 17.82 4.74
CA SER A 925 1.76 18.63 3.55
C SER A 925 0.28 19.02 3.47
N GLY A 926 0.00 20.31 3.33
CA GLY A 926 -1.33 20.90 3.31
C GLY A 926 -1.70 21.69 4.57
N LEU A 927 -0.75 21.93 5.49
CA LEU A 927 -0.98 22.78 6.66
C LEU A 927 -1.06 24.26 6.26
N PRO A 928 -2.01 25.05 6.78
CA PRO A 928 -2.15 26.45 6.42
C PRO A 928 -0.99 27.32 6.96
N GLU A 929 -0.27 26.81 7.95
CA GLU A 929 0.82 27.49 8.63
C GLU A 929 1.83 26.45 9.11
N VAL A 930 3.13 26.70 8.91
CA VAL A 930 4.24 25.84 9.32
C VAL A 930 5.34 26.72 9.91
N SER A 931 5.76 26.48 11.16
CA SER A 931 6.83 27.26 11.80
C SER A 931 8.13 26.46 11.83
N LEU A 932 9.22 27.05 11.35
CA LEU A 932 10.48 26.35 11.12
C LEU A 932 11.65 27.12 11.71
N ARG A 933 12.75 26.40 11.95
CA ARG A 933 14.00 26.97 12.45
C ARG A 933 15.13 26.68 11.48
N TYR A 934 15.99 27.68 11.28
CA TYR A 934 17.24 27.56 10.53
C TYR A 934 18.42 27.96 11.41
N SER A 935 19.57 27.29 11.24
CA SER A 935 20.83 27.67 11.89
C SER A 935 22.02 27.39 11.00
N ALA A 936 22.95 28.32 10.94
CA ALA A 936 24.19 28.15 10.19
C ALA A 936 25.36 28.76 10.95
N SER A 937 26.59 28.35 10.57
CA SER A 937 27.79 29.01 11.09
C SER A 937 27.82 30.46 10.61
N CYS A 938 28.48 31.32 11.38
CA CYS A 938 28.65 32.73 11.03
C CYS A 938 29.49 32.95 9.76
N CYS A 939 30.08 31.89 9.18
CA CYS A 939 30.73 31.95 7.87
C CYS A 939 29.73 31.96 6.70
N ASN A 940 28.47 31.60 6.94
CA ASN A 940 27.39 31.61 5.95
C ASN A 940 26.28 32.54 6.47
N PRO A 941 26.41 33.87 6.27
CA PRO A 941 25.46 34.86 6.81
C PRO A 941 24.16 34.96 5.99
N GLU A 942 24.05 34.25 4.88
CA GLU A 942 22.92 34.33 3.95
C GLU A 942 22.23 32.98 3.81
N VAL A 943 20.90 33.02 3.71
CA VAL A 943 20.07 31.87 3.36
C VAL A 943 18.89 32.33 2.52
N THR A 944 18.60 31.57 1.47
CA THR A 944 17.33 31.65 0.74
C THR A 944 16.43 30.52 1.22
N ILE A 945 15.30 30.84 1.83
CA ILE A 945 14.25 29.87 2.14
C ILE A 945 13.27 29.82 0.98
N VAL A 946 12.93 28.62 0.51
CA VAL A 946 11.94 28.40 -0.54
C VAL A 946 10.85 27.49 0.00
N ALA A 947 9.63 28.02 0.03
CA ALA A 947 8.42 27.29 0.37
C ALA A 947 7.58 27.01 -0.88
N THR A 948 6.86 25.90 -0.87
CA THR A 948 5.90 25.52 -1.92
C THR A 948 4.57 25.15 -1.29
N ASP A 949 3.44 25.56 -1.86
CA ASP A 949 2.11 25.10 -1.45
C ASP A 949 1.71 23.79 -2.17
N ILE A 950 0.53 23.25 -1.83
CA ILE A 950 -0.03 22.02 -2.42
C ILE A 950 -0.39 22.13 -3.91
N ASP A 951 -0.57 23.36 -4.41
CA ASP A 951 -0.98 23.68 -5.77
C ASP A 951 0.24 24.05 -6.66
N GLY A 952 1.42 24.22 -6.06
CA GLY A 952 2.75 24.37 -6.69
C GLY A 952 3.35 25.78 -6.68
N ASN A 953 2.74 26.79 -6.03
CA ASN A 953 3.32 28.14 -6.03
C ASN A 953 4.54 28.23 -5.11
N LYS A 954 5.51 29.06 -5.48
CA LYS A 954 6.77 29.22 -4.76
C LYS A 954 6.79 30.54 -3.98
N GLY A 955 6.97 30.44 -2.68
CA GLY A 955 7.34 31.54 -1.80
C GLY A 955 8.85 31.54 -1.59
N ILE A 956 9.50 32.70 -1.71
CA ILE A 956 10.94 32.85 -1.50
C ILE A 956 11.16 33.91 -0.42
N CYS A 957 12.02 33.60 0.55
CA CYS A 957 12.49 34.53 1.57
C CYS A 957 14.02 34.55 1.59
N ASP A 958 14.61 35.64 1.12
CA ASP A 958 16.05 35.89 1.23
C ASP A 958 16.35 36.57 2.56
N ILE A 959 17.24 35.96 3.34
CA ILE A 959 17.54 36.41 4.70
C ILE A 959 19.05 36.55 4.83
N ASN A 960 19.50 37.80 5.01
CA ASN A 960 20.87 38.16 5.30
C ASN A 960 20.99 38.62 6.76
N ILE A 961 21.87 37.98 7.53
CA ILE A 961 22.15 38.36 8.92
C ILE A 961 23.39 39.25 9.07
N GLY A 962 24.08 39.55 7.97
CA GLY A 962 25.26 40.41 7.91
C GLY A 962 24.97 41.89 7.63
N GLU A 963 23.75 42.22 7.16
CA GLU A 963 23.32 43.61 6.98
C GLU A 963 22.56 44.14 8.21
N PRO A 964 22.82 45.38 8.65
CA PRO A 964 21.92 46.08 9.57
C PRO A 964 20.54 46.15 8.94
N ASP A 965 19.50 45.86 9.70
CA ASP A 965 18.11 45.92 9.23
C ASP A 965 17.72 47.39 8.98
N ILE A 966 18.04 47.94 7.80
CA ILE A 966 17.67 49.32 7.39
C ILE A 966 16.16 49.42 7.11
N SER A 967 15.41 48.33 7.27
CA SER A 967 13.97 48.29 7.03
C SER A 967 13.10 48.62 8.26
N GLN A 968 13.69 48.86 9.45
CA GLN A 968 12.96 49.17 10.68
C GLN A 968 12.84 50.67 11.05
N ASP A 969 12.99 51.59 10.09
CA ASP A 969 12.65 53.02 10.29
C ASP A 969 11.28 53.40 9.72
N ILE A 970 10.30 52.50 9.83
CA ILE A 970 8.89 52.90 9.93
C ILE A 970 8.35 52.32 11.22
N ALA A 971 8.44 53.10 12.30
CA ALA A 971 7.72 52.79 13.53
C ALA A 971 6.25 52.49 13.18
N PRO A 972 5.69 51.34 13.60
CA PRO A 972 4.25 51.14 13.49
C PRO A 972 3.57 52.30 14.24
N LEU A 973 2.64 52.98 13.56
CA LEU A 973 1.80 54.00 14.15
C LEU A 973 1.28 53.46 15.49
N SER A 974 1.52 54.21 16.58
CA SER A 974 1.10 53.77 17.92
C SER A 974 -0.40 53.42 17.90
N THR A 975 -0.84 52.54 18.79
CA THR A 975 -2.27 52.20 18.93
C THR A 975 -3.15 53.46 19.08
N GLY A 976 -2.58 54.55 19.60
CA GLY A 976 -3.19 55.89 19.65
C GLY A 976 -3.32 56.59 18.28
N ALA A 977 -2.38 56.40 17.37
CA ALA A 977 -2.43 56.95 16.01
C ALA A 977 -3.35 56.14 15.08
N ILE A 978 -3.39 54.80 15.23
CA ILE A 978 -4.35 53.94 14.50
C ILE A 978 -5.79 54.23 14.94
N SER A 979 -6.02 54.37 16.24
CA SER A 979 -7.34 54.81 16.77
C SER A 979 -7.66 56.25 16.35
N GLY A 980 -6.69 57.16 16.31
CA GLY A 980 -6.86 58.52 15.80
C GLY A 980 -7.27 58.57 14.32
N ILE A 981 -6.65 57.75 13.45
CA ILE A 981 -7.01 57.66 12.03
C ILE A 981 -8.39 57.02 11.86
N ALA A 982 -8.72 55.96 12.62
CA ALA A 982 -10.03 55.33 12.56
C ALA A 982 -11.16 56.28 13.01
N VAL A 983 -10.96 56.97 14.13
CA VAL A 983 -11.92 57.98 14.63
C VAL A 983 -12.01 59.17 13.68
N GLY A 984 -10.88 59.64 13.15
CA GLY A 984 -10.82 60.72 12.16
C GLY A 984 -11.52 60.35 10.84
N SER A 985 -11.39 59.11 10.39
CA SER A 985 -12.05 58.59 9.19
C SER A 985 -13.56 58.48 9.38
N ILE A 986 -14.00 58.05 10.57
CA ILE A 986 -15.42 57.99 10.94
C ILE A 986 -16.01 59.41 11.05
N LEU A 987 -15.28 60.36 11.64
CA LEU A 987 -15.68 61.78 11.71
C LEU A 987 -15.73 62.42 10.33
N LEU A 988 -14.76 62.14 9.47
CA LEU A 988 -14.74 62.63 8.08
C LEU A 988 -15.92 62.06 7.29
N ALA A 989 -16.20 60.76 7.42
CA ALA A 989 -17.35 60.13 6.79
C ALA A 989 -18.67 60.74 7.30
N ALA A 990 -18.80 60.99 8.61
CA ALA A 990 -19.96 61.66 9.18
C ALA A 990 -20.12 63.10 8.68
N ILE A 991 -19.02 63.85 8.52
CA ILE A 991 -19.03 65.21 7.95
C ILE A 991 -19.42 65.17 6.48
N ILE A 992 -18.88 64.23 5.68
CA ILE A 992 -19.25 64.06 4.27
C ILE A 992 -20.74 63.72 4.15
N ILE A 993 -21.25 62.81 4.98
CA ILE A 993 -22.68 62.48 5.02
C ILE A 993 -23.51 63.71 5.40
N ALA A 994 -23.09 64.48 6.40
CA ALA A 994 -23.77 65.71 6.80
C ALA A 994 -23.78 66.77 5.68
N VAL A 995 -22.66 66.93 4.96
CA VAL A 995 -22.55 67.82 3.79
C VAL A 995 -23.45 67.34 2.66
N ILE A 996 -23.49 66.03 2.38
CA ILE A 996 -24.41 65.44 1.39
C ILE A 996 -25.86 65.67 1.81
N VAL A 997 -26.21 65.48 3.09
CA VAL A 997 -27.55 65.74 3.61
C VAL A 997 -27.90 67.23 3.51
N ILE A 998 -26.99 68.13 3.86
CA ILE A 998 -27.19 69.59 3.70
C ILE A 998 -27.32 69.96 2.23
N PHE A 999 -26.54 69.35 1.34
CA PHE A 999 -26.63 69.54 -0.10
C PHE A 999 -27.96 69.03 -0.65
N VAL A 1000 -28.43 67.86 -0.22
CA VAL A 1000 -29.74 67.31 -0.58
C VAL A 1000 -30.87 68.17 -0.02
N ILE A 1001 -30.75 68.69 1.21
CA ILE A 1001 -31.74 69.62 1.79
C ILE A 1001 -31.74 70.95 1.04
N ARG A 1002 -30.56 71.52 0.70
CA ARG A 1002 -30.45 72.75 -0.11
C ARG A 1002 -30.97 72.53 -1.53
N HIS A 1003 -30.70 71.38 -2.15
CA HIS A 1003 -31.21 71.02 -3.47
C HIS A 1003 -32.72 70.75 -3.44
N ARG A 1004 -33.27 70.20 -2.34
CA ARG A 1004 -34.72 70.13 -2.11
C ARG A 1004 -35.37 71.48 -1.80
N LYS A 1005 -34.63 72.44 -1.23
CA LYS A 1005 -35.10 73.83 -1.03
C LYS A 1005 -35.06 74.64 -2.33
N SER A 1006 -34.07 74.40 -3.20
CA SER A 1006 -33.95 74.99 -4.55
C SER A 1006 -34.97 74.42 -5.55
N ARG A 1007 -35.44 73.17 -5.39
CA ARG A 1007 -36.55 72.59 -6.17
C ARG A 1007 -37.95 72.91 -5.64
N LYS A 1008 -38.09 73.73 -4.59
CA LYS A 1008 -39.39 74.15 -4.04
C LYS A 1008 -39.82 75.57 -4.45
N GLU A 1009 -39.07 76.24 -5.33
CA GLU A 1009 -39.45 77.56 -5.88
C GLU A 1009 -40.03 77.53 -7.30
N ASP A 1010 -40.04 76.39 -7.99
CA ASP A 1010 -40.77 76.24 -9.25
C ASP A 1010 -41.72 75.04 -9.15
N VAL A 1011 -42.93 75.30 -8.67
CA VAL A 1011 -44.23 74.76 -9.13
C VAL A 1011 -45.26 75.21 -8.09
N THR A 1012 -45.92 76.34 -8.34
CA THR A 1012 -47.34 76.48 -7.98
C THR A 1012 -48.09 77.36 -8.98
N LEU A 1013 -49.08 76.70 -9.60
CA LEU A 1013 -50.42 77.19 -9.93
C LEU A 1013 -50.59 78.05 -11.19
N ARG A 1014 -51.28 77.47 -12.19
CA ARG A 1014 -52.52 78.07 -12.70
C ARG A 1014 -53.50 77.03 -13.26
N ALA A 1015 -54.55 76.85 -12.45
CA ALA A 1015 -55.96 76.47 -12.64
C ALA A 1015 -56.47 75.84 -13.96
N PRO A 1016 -57.45 74.90 -13.86
CA PRO A 1016 -58.26 74.45 -14.99
C PRO A 1016 -59.48 75.36 -15.20
N ARG A 1017 -59.81 75.66 -16.46
CA ARG A 1017 -61.17 76.07 -16.85
C ARG A 1017 -61.56 75.40 -18.16
N ARG A 1018 -62.64 74.62 -18.05
CA ARG A 1018 -63.46 74.04 -19.13
C ARG A 1018 -64.22 75.12 -19.91
N LEU A 1019 -64.68 74.68 -21.09
CA LEU A 1019 -65.73 75.17 -22.03
C LEU A 1019 -65.09 75.50 -23.38
N SER A 1020 -65.57 75.09 -24.55
CA SER A 1020 -66.68 74.25 -25.03
C SER A 1020 -66.64 74.37 -26.57
N MET A 1021 -67.11 73.34 -27.30
CA MET A 1021 -67.69 73.36 -28.69
C MET A 1021 -67.02 74.31 -29.72
N GLU A 1022 -66.45 73.85 -30.83
CA GLU A 1022 -66.92 72.88 -31.84
C GLU A 1022 -65.86 71.84 -32.24
#